data_AF-A0A5M6IUK6-F1
#
_entry.id   AF-A0A5M6IUK6-F1
#
_cell.length_a   1.000
_cell.length_b   1.000
_cell.length_c   1.000
_cell.angle_alpha   90.00
_cell.angle_beta   90.00
_cell.angle_gamma   90.00
#
_symmetry.space_group_name_H-M   'P 1'
#
loop_
_entity.id
_entity.type
_entity.pdbx_description
1 polymer ?
#
loop_
_entity_poly.entity_id
_entity_poly.type
_entity_poly.pdbx_seq_one_letter_code
_entity_poly.pdbx_strand_id
1 'polypeptide(L)'
;MTTASADGVVTEVEMARLFTDLVTALASSHTTLSSSQFADLRTIAANLNVGESASSYVSYLTNALVLGNAANAKWTGGGTTATTLGNLAVGSTADQLSRLTGKWFLGTDLPSSTVSVSGTSFTVTYSVVQKPLYGSGGPSVNDINQGRLGDCYLLSSLAEVACRNPSIINDMITDNGNGTYGVRFFANGVAQYVTVANTLAGGGTVFNRGTALWGSLVEQAFAQFQASGITTGNSAYNYGNSFSSIGNGGFVANALEAITGATSITNYYAGNGSWEKDVLNGSLNWQNSTYNLSSASVLSAIAAALANGNDVILSSYTDAYDSSGRQTLVASHAMSVYGYNSSTQMLQIRNPWGSVSYGQTWNTTFEVSLSTLLAAGDVITIDNVGGGAGPSNVVTNALVSAAAGLQANAQVASFTIADTAANVVAGLSALAGDTKLSAITLTDATTPSLTLTNAAYAAGSAVLAKITSGFTLTVTGATVAGAAALQANAKVTSFTVSDTAARVVAGLSALAADAKLGAITLTDASRPSLTLTGAAYTAGSAALARISSTYTLVVTGATVISAAALQANAKVTSFTVSDTAANVVAGLSALGADTKLGTITLTDASRPSLTLTSAAFAAGSAALARISSTYTLAVTGATVAGAAALQANAKVTSFTVGDTAANVVAGLSALKADTKLGAITLTDAGQPSLTLTSAAYTAGSAVIAKITGSYTLAVTGATVGTATALQGNAKVTSFTVGDTAANVVTGLSALASDAKLSAITLTDAGRPSLTLTSAAFTAGSAVLAKITSSYNLTVTGATVGTAAALQGNAKVTSFTIGDTAANVVAGLSALGADAKLGTITLTDAGRPSLTLTSAAYSAGSAVLAKITSSYTLAVTGVAVANATTLQGNAKVTSFAIGDTAANVVAGLSALKADTKLNAITLTDAGRPSLALTSAAYSAGSAVLAKITSSYDLVVTGASVTNAAALQANAKVTSFTLSDTAANVKAALPALNADTKLTQMTIVGTAGADTLDLTNSRVAATINLGNNTALVSAGLGSPSLTFATPGDSIRLGSAAEVINYTLASNGGIETIANFQFGVDQLVLNLNGASASVLRTADTLVNGQHAVTIYGGTSPTAGVVLTGLDSSMTASILRSGHTSIANGYVTIT
;
A
#
# COMPACT_ATOMS: atom_id res chain seq x y z
N MET A 1 4.22 35.19 41.35
CA MET A 1 3.20 35.13 42.42
C MET A 1 2.14 34.07 42.11
N THR A 2 1.48 34.07 40.95
CA THR A 2 0.46 33.04 40.60
C THR A 2 0.96 31.59 40.53
N THR A 3 2.28 31.37 40.55
CA THR A 3 2.93 30.05 40.65
C THR A 3 3.67 29.80 41.98
N ALA A 4 3.59 30.73 42.95
CA ALA A 4 4.46 30.74 44.14
C ALA A 4 3.73 30.63 45.50
N SER A 5 2.39 30.61 45.55
CA SER A 5 1.64 30.30 46.78
C SER A 5 0.34 29.56 46.41
N ALA A 6 0.38 28.23 46.39
CA ALA A 6 -0.82 27.43 46.11
C ALA A 6 -1.80 27.42 47.31
N ASP A 7 -1.33 27.85 48.49
CA ASP A 7 -2.01 27.78 49.79
C ASP A 7 -2.20 29.15 50.48
N GLY A 8 -1.86 30.26 49.83
CA GLY A 8 -1.99 31.60 50.42
C GLY A 8 -0.82 32.03 51.33
N VAL A 9 0.25 31.23 51.44
CA VAL A 9 1.41 31.48 52.28
C VAL A 9 2.67 31.57 51.41
N VAL A 10 3.50 32.58 51.64
CA VAL A 10 4.80 32.73 50.97
C VAL A 10 5.91 32.36 51.95
N THR A 11 6.60 31.26 51.69
CA THR A 11 7.69 30.74 52.53
C THR A 11 9.06 31.30 52.13
N GLU A 12 10.05 31.16 53.01
CA GLU A 12 11.45 31.53 52.72
C GLU A 12 11.98 30.76 51.52
N VAL A 13 11.72 29.45 51.46
CA VAL A 13 12.18 28.56 50.38
C VAL A 13 11.60 28.97 49.02
N GLU A 14 10.33 29.37 48.96
CA GLU A 14 9.70 29.82 47.72
C GLU A 14 10.29 31.15 47.23
N MET A 15 10.56 32.07 48.15
CA MET A 15 11.17 33.35 47.82
C MET A 15 12.65 33.20 47.44
N ALA A 16 13.40 32.35 48.13
CA ALA A 16 14.77 31.98 47.80
C ALA A 16 14.85 31.37 46.40
N ARG A 17 13.91 30.48 46.06
CA ARG A 17 13.79 29.89 44.72
C ARG A 17 13.47 30.96 43.67
N LEU A 18 12.54 31.87 43.92
CA LEU A 18 12.21 32.96 42.99
C LEU A 18 13.45 33.77 42.62
N PHE A 19 14.25 34.16 43.60
CA PHE A 19 15.48 34.92 43.33
C PHE A 19 16.55 34.07 42.66
N THR A 20 16.69 32.80 43.03
CA THR A 20 17.65 31.87 42.39
C THR A 20 17.31 31.59 40.92
N ASP A 21 16.01 31.44 40.62
CA ASP A 21 15.52 31.28 39.25
C ASP A 21 15.77 32.55 38.43
N LEU A 22 15.58 33.74 39.02
CA LEU A 22 15.89 35.00 38.36
C LEU A 22 17.40 35.17 38.11
N VAL A 23 18.25 34.80 39.07
CA VAL A 23 19.72 34.75 38.89
C VAL A 23 20.06 33.85 37.70
N THR A 24 19.49 32.65 37.67
CA THR A 24 19.72 31.67 36.61
C THR A 24 19.30 32.22 35.25
N ALA A 25 18.12 32.85 35.18
CA ALA A 25 17.60 33.45 33.96
C ALA A 25 18.48 34.60 33.43
N LEU A 26 18.93 35.51 34.30
CA LEU A 26 19.83 36.60 33.93
C LEU A 26 21.20 36.07 33.47
N ALA A 27 21.75 35.07 34.17
CA ALA A 27 23.01 34.44 33.80
C ALA A 27 22.91 33.72 32.44
N SER A 28 21.87 32.92 32.21
CA SER A 28 21.69 32.17 30.97
C SER A 28 21.44 33.07 29.76
N SER A 29 20.75 34.19 29.97
CA SER A 29 20.47 35.17 28.92
C SER A 29 21.59 36.20 28.73
N HIS A 30 22.62 36.20 29.58
CA HIS A 30 23.68 37.22 29.62
C HIS A 30 23.13 38.66 29.69
N THR A 31 22.04 38.84 30.44
CA THR A 31 21.38 40.15 30.63
C THR A 31 21.50 40.65 32.08
N THR A 32 21.24 41.95 32.27
CA THR A 32 21.13 42.58 33.59
C THR A 32 19.68 42.81 33.96
N LEU A 33 19.38 42.99 35.25
CA LEU A 33 18.03 43.23 35.75
C LEU A 33 17.38 44.42 35.03
N SER A 34 16.25 44.17 34.37
CA SER A 34 15.52 45.20 33.61
C SER A 34 14.67 46.09 34.52
N SER A 35 14.23 47.25 34.00
CA SER A 35 13.30 48.14 34.69
C SER A 35 11.97 47.48 35.04
N SER A 36 11.43 46.63 34.15
CA SER A 36 10.19 45.91 34.41
C SER A 36 10.36 44.83 35.48
N GLN A 37 11.43 44.04 35.39
CA GLN A 37 11.72 43.01 36.41
C GLN A 37 11.94 43.64 37.79
N PHE A 38 12.64 44.77 37.88
CA PHE A 38 12.81 45.46 39.16
C PHE A 38 11.50 46.06 39.70
N ALA A 39 10.63 46.56 38.83
CA ALA A 39 9.29 47.02 39.21
C ALA A 39 8.41 45.86 39.72
N ASP A 40 8.49 44.69 39.08
CA ASP A 40 7.77 43.48 39.49
C ASP A 40 8.26 43.00 40.87
N LEU A 41 9.59 42.99 41.11
CA LEU A 41 10.15 42.65 42.42
C LEU A 41 9.69 43.62 43.51
N ARG A 42 9.64 44.93 43.22
CA ARG A 42 9.09 45.93 44.16
C ARG A 42 7.61 45.71 44.43
N THR A 43 6.86 45.29 43.42
CA THR A 43 5.44 44.94 43.54
C THR A 43 5.26 43.69 44.41
N ILE A 44 6.11 42.68 44.25
CA ILE A 44 6.12 41.47 45.09
C ILE A 44 6.40 41.86 46.54
N ALA A 45 7.46 42.63 46.78
CA ALA A 45 7.83 43.08 48.13
C ALA A 45 6.71 43.90 48.81
N ALA A 46 6.04 44.78 48.06
CA ALA A 46 4.94 45.61 48.57
C ALA A 46 3.65 44.82 48.88
N ASN A 47 3.45 43.67 48.22
CA ASN A 47 2.24 42.85 48.40
C ASN A 47 2.41 41.68 49.37
N LEU A 48 3.59 41.49 49.97
CA LEU A 48 3.72 40.55 51.08
C LEU A 48 2.82 41.01 52.25
N ASN A 49 1.98 40.11 52.77
CA ASN A 49 0.93 40.40 53.75
C ASN A 49 -0.25 41.27 53.23
N VAL A 50 -0.39 41.39 51.91
CA VAL A 50 -1.55 42.03 51.25
C VAL A 50 -2.20 41.02 50.29
N GLY A 51 -3.12 40.21 50.81
CA GLY A 51 -3.80 39.14 50.05
C GLY A 51 -3.13 37.77 50.12
N GLU A 52 -1.84 37.72 50.44
CA GLU A 52 -1.03 36.53 50.72
C GLU A 52 -0.33 36.71 52.08
N SER A 53 -0.10 35.65 52.85
CA SER A 53 0.56 35.74 54.16
C SER A 53 2.05 35.39 54.09
N ALA A 54 2.92 36.17 54.75
CA ALA A 54 4.35 35.91 54.84
C ALA A 54 4.86 36.24 56.25
N SER A 55 5.82 35.45 56.76
CA SER A 55 6.39 35.72 58.07
C SER A 55 7.16 37.05 58.08
N SER A 56 7.29 37.68 59.25
CA SER A 56 8.07 38.92 59.41
C SER A 56 9.53 38.73 59.00
N TYR A 57 10.07 37.52 59.15
CA TYR A 57 11.36 37.09 58.63
C TYR A 57 11.42 37.16 57.09
N VAL A 58 10.50 36.49 56.37
CA VAL A 58 10.47 36.49 54.90
C VAL A 58 10.25 37.89 54.34
N SER A 59 9.37 38.68 54.96
CA SER A 59 9.15 40.08 54.58
C SER A 59 10.42 40.93 54.78
N TYR A 60 11.14 40.76 55.89
CA TYR A 60 12.38 41.50 56.15
C TYR A 60 13.45 41.17 55.11
N LEU A 61 13.70 39.88 54.84
CA LEU A 61 14.71 39.45 53.85
C LEU A 61 14.39 39.95 52.44
N THR A 62 13.12 39.85 52.03
CA THR A 62 12.67 40.31 50.72
C THR A 62 12.86 41.83 50.58
N ASN A 63 12.51 42.59 51.61
CA ASN A 63 12.71 44.03 51.63
C ASN A 63 14.19 44.42 51.63
N ALA A 64 15.01 43.73 52.42
CA ALA A 64 16.44 43.99 52.49
C ALA A 64 17.16 43.73 51.14
N LEU A 65 16.71 42.72 50.39
CA LEU A 65 17.20 42.43 49.05
C LEU A 65 16.67 43.42 47.99
N VAL A 66 15.35 43.67 47.95
CA VAL A 66 14.69 44.42 46.87
C VAL A 66 14.71 45.93 47.09
N LEU A 67 14.40 46.39 48.31
CA LEU A 67 14.36 47.81 48.67
C LEU A 67 15.71 48.32 49.15
N GLY A 68 16.58 47.41 49.58
CA GLY A 68 17.95 47.68 49.99
C GLY A 68 18.14 47.67 51.50
N ASN A 69 19.39 47.54 51.91
CA ASN A 69 19.82 47.51 53.31
C ASN A 69 21.30 47.94 53.38
N ALA A 70 21.72 48.55 54.49
CA ALA A 70 23.11 48.97 54.69
C ALA A 70 24.12 47.81 54.51
N ALA A 71 23.74 46.59 54.91
CA ALA A 71 24.57 45.40 54.77
C ALA A 71 24.85 45.01 53.31
N ASN A 72 24.09 45.53 52.34
CA ASN A 72 24.32 45.29 50.91
C ASN A 72 25.51 46.08 50.37
N ALA A 73 26.06 47.06 51.10
CA ALA A 73 27.20 47.85 50.62
C ALA A 73 28.41 46.97 50.27
N LYS A 74 28.60 45.86 51.00
CA LYS A 74 29.76 44.98 50.88
C LYS A 74 29.38 43.49 50.87
N TRP A 75 30.22 42.69 50.23
CA TRP A 75 30.19 41.22 50.23
C TRP A 75 31.54 40.69 50.71
N THR A 76 31.54 39.88 51.75
CA THR A 76 32.74 39.25 52.32
C THR A 76 32.85 37.79 51.91
N GLY A 77 31.76 37.02 52.01
CA GLY A 77 31.69 35.63 51.54
C GLY A 77 32.79 34.71 52.07
N GLY A 78 33.32 34.95 53.26
CA GLY A 78 34.45 34.17 53.82
C GLY A 78 35.84 34.59 53.33
N GLY A 79 35.94 35.62 52.47
CA GLY A 79 37.20 36.17 52.00
C GLY A 79 37.98 36.93 53.08
N THR A 80 39.25 37.24 52.82
CA THR A 80 40.09 38.01 53.76
C THR A 80 39.72 39.49 53.80
N THR A 81 39.13 40.02 52.72
CA THR A 81 38.69 41.41 52.58
C THR A 81 37.34 41.48 51.88
N ALA A 82 36.51 42.45 52.29
CA ALA A 82 35.19 42.64 51.70
C ALA A 82 35.25 43.39 50.36
N THR A 83 34.44 42.96 49.40
CA THR A 83 34.26 43.56 48.07
C THR A 83 33.01 44.43 48.02
N THR A 84 32.94 45.38 47.10
CA THR A 84 31.73 46.20 46.90
C THR A 84 30.62 45.37 46.26
N LEU A 85 29.41 45.42 46.84
CA LEU A 85 28.23 44.71 46.33
C LEU A 85 27.14 45.68 45.84
N GLY A 86 26.68 46.58 46.71
CA GLY A 86 25.63 47.56 46.43
C GLY A 86 24.21 46.97 46.49
N ASN A 87 23.21 47.87 46.64
CA ASN A 87 21.79 47.50 46.60
C ASN A 87 21.36 47.04 45.20
N LEU A 88 20.29 46.24 45.15
CA LEU A 88 19.66 45.86 43.89
C LEU A 88 19.13 47.09 43.15
N ALA A 89 19.43 47.21 41.87
CA ALA A 89 18.96 48.29 41.01
C ALA A 89 18.78 47.80 39.57
N VAL A 90 18.13 48.62 38.73
CA VAL A 90 18.13 48.38 37.28
C VAL A 90 19.58 48.36 36.79
N GLY A 91 19.93 47.35 36.00
CA GLY A 91 21.30 47.10 35.55
C GLY A 91 22.13 46.20 36.48
N SER A 92 21.60 45.74 37.62
CA SER A 92 22.27 44.74 38.45
C SER A 92 22.56 43.45 37.68
N THR A 93 23.78 42.93 37.81
CA THR A 93 24.22 41.69 37.14
C THR A 93 23.70 40.45 37.85
N ALA A 94 23.72 39.31 37.17
CA ALA A 94 23.41 38.01 37.79
C ALA A 94 24.32 37.71 38.99
N ASP A 95 25.61 38.08 38.95
CA ASP A 95 26.54 37.91 40.09
C ASP A 95 26.15 38.79 41.28
N GLN A 96 25.78 40.06 41.03
CA GLN A 96 25.31 40.95 42.10
C GLN A 96 24.03 40.41 42.75
N LEU A 97 23.05 39.99 41.94
CA LEU A 97 21.81 39.39 42.46
C LEU A 97 22.10 38.07 43.18
N SER A 98 22.98 37.21 42.67
CA SER A 98 23.36 35.95 43.31
C SER A 98 23.98 36.16 44.68
N ARG A 99 24.82 37.18 44.86
CA ARG A 99 25.40 37.53 46.17
C ARG A 99 24.38 38.15 47.11
N LEU A 100 23.45 38.96 46.61
CA LEU A 100 22.35 39.49 47.42
C LEU A 100 21.40 38.37 47.89
N THR A 101 21.02 37.45 47.00
CA THR A 101 20.27 36.23 47.35
C THR A 101 21.07 35.37 48.32
N GLY A 102 22.36 35.23 48.05
CA GLY A 102 23.31 34.53 48.90
C GLY A 102 23.35 35.04 50.33
N LYS A 103 23.35 36.36 50.52
CA LYS A 103 23.36 37.04 51.82
C LYS A 103 22.04 36.88 52.57
N TRP A 104 20.92 37.13 51.90
CA TRP A 104 19.63 37.23 52.58
C TRP A 104 18.89 35.90 52.71
N PHE A 105 19.05 34.96 51.77
CA PHE A 105 18.29 33.69 51.78
C PHE A 105 19.19 32.46 51.97
N LEU A 106 20.45 32.50 51.52
CA LEU A 106 21.31 31.30 51.52
C LEU A 106 22.43 31.31 52.59
N GLY A 107 22.58 32.38 53.36
CA GLY A 107 23.59 32.49 54.41
C GLY A 107 25.04 32.34 53.94
N THR A 108 25.33 32.71 52.68
CA THR A 108 26.64 32.53 52.04
C THR A 108 27.56 33.73 52.18
N ASP A 109 27.11 34.87 52.72
CA ASP A 109 27.97 36.01 53.07
C ASP A 109 28.71 35.77 54.40
N LEU A 110 29.56 34.76 54.44
CA LEU A 110 30.31 34.40 55.64
C LEU A 110 31.23 35.55 56.10
N PRO A 111 31.47 35.71 57.42
CA PRO A 111 32.39 36.73 57.94
C PRO A 111 33.81 36.59 57.38
N SER A 112 34.61 37.65 57.53
CA SER A 112 36.01 37.61 57.08
C SER A 112 36.76 36.44 57.69
N SER A 113 37.49 35.70 56.85
CA SER A 113 38.38 34.62 57.31
C SER A 113 39.60 35.15 58.05
N THR A 114 39.91 36.44 57.96
CA THR A 114 40.93 37.09 58.77
C THR A 114 40.29 37.66 60.03
N VAL A 115 40.71 37.12 61.18
CA VAL A 115 40.21 37.53 62.50
C VAL A 115 41.35 38.19 63.27
N SER A 116 41.12 39.42 63.70
CA SER A 116 42.05 40.23 64.48
C SER A 116 41.44 40.50 65.85
N VAL A 117 42.05 39.96 66.90
CA VAL A 117 41.64 40.15 68.30
C VAL A 117 42.84 40.51 69.14
N SER A 118 42.71 41.56 69.96
CA SER A 118 43.75 42.04 70.89
C SER A 118 45.13 42.23 70.23
N GLY A 119 45.15 42.77 69.01
CA GLY A 119 46.38 43.04 68.25
C GLY A 119 47.02 41.84 67.55
N THR A 120 46.42 40.64 67.63
CA THR A 120 46.89 39.44 66.92
C THR A 120 45.91 39.05 65.81
N SER A 121 46.43 38.81 64.60
CA SER A 121 45.63 38.34 63.46
C SER A 121 45.89 36.87 63.17
N PHE A 122 44.82 36.11 62.91
CA PHE A 122 44.89 34.73 62.44
C PHE A 122 43.82 34.47 61.39
N THR A 123 44.00 33.38 60.63
CA THR A 123 43.06 32.96 59.59
C THR A 123 42.23 31.77 60.06
N VAL A 124 40.93 31.79 59.74
CA VAL A 124 40.02 30.66 59.93
C VAL A 124 39.57 30.11 58.58
N THR A 125 39.33 28.80 58.54
CA THR A 125 38.65 28.14 57.42
C THR A 125 37.20 27.89 57.78
N TYR A 126 36.33 27.86 56.78
CA TYR A 126 34.91 27.61 56.95
C TYR A 126 34.56 26.19 56.51
N SER A 127 33.74 25.49 57.30
CA SER A 127 33.27 24.14 56.96
C SER A 127 31.86 23.89 57.49
N VAL A 128 31.10 23.07 56.76
CA VAL A 128 29.74 22.67 57.16
C VAL A 128 29.81 21.81 58.41
N VAL A 129 29.00 22.14 59.42
CA VAL A 129 28.92 21.45 60.71
C VAL A 129 27.56 20.79 60.85
N GLN A 130 27.56 19.49 61.16
CA GLN A 130 26.36 18.69 61.41
C GLN A 130 26.26 18.39 62.90
N LYS A 131 25.77 19.38 63.65
CA LYS A 131 25.37 19.25 65.06
C LYS A 131 23.86 19.53 65.15
N PRO A 132 23.16 19.05 66.18
CA PRO A 132 21.76 19.44 66.36
C PRO A 132 21.68 20.94 66.66
N LEU A 133 20.60 21.59 66.22
CA LEU A 133 20.37 23.02 66.49
C LEU A 133 20.42 23.30 68.00
N TYR A 134 19.68 22.48 68.77
CA TYR A 134 19.64 22.48 70.23
C TYR A 134 19.98 21.10 70.79
N GLY A 135 20.44 21.05 72.04
CA GLY A 135 20.50 19.79 72.79
C GLY A 135 19.10 19.22 73.05
N SER A 136 19.02 17.99 73.58
CA SER A 136 17.73 17.33 73.86
C SER A 136 16.85 18.06 74.90
N GLY A 137 17.43 18.96 75.69
CA GLY A 137 16.73 19.80 76.66
C GLY A 137 16.41 21.21 76.14
N GLY A 138 16.60 21.50 74.85
CA GLY A 138 16.55 22.85 74.30
C GLY A 138 17.86 23.62 74.50
N PRO A 139 17.86 24.96 74.28
CA PRO A 139 19.00 25.82 74.56
C PRO A 139 19.45 25.68 76.02
N SER A 140 20.74 25.47 76.24
CA SER A 140 21.31 25.31 77.57
C SER A 140 22.51 26.22 77.78
N VAL A 141 22.73 26.64 79.04
CA VAL A 141 23.97 27.29 79.49
C VAL A 141 25.23 26.51 79.10
N ASN A 142 25.13 25.18 78.93
CA ASN A 142 26.27 24.33 78.58
C ASN A 142 26.59 24.34 77.08
N ASP A 143 25.70 24.88 76.25
CA ASP A 143 25.97 25.10 74.83
C ASP A 143 26.87 26.34 74.59
N ILE A 144 27.15 27.09 75.66
CA ILE A 144 28.08 28.22 75.68
C ILE A 144 29.40 27.81 76.34
N ASN A 145 30.45 27.79 75.52
CA ASN A 145 31.83 27.56 75.92
C ASN A 145 32.73 28.42 75.05
N GLN A 146 32.99 29.64 75.52
CA GLN A 146 33.74 30.67 74.80
C GLN A 146 35.18 30.23 74.49
N GLY A 147 35.60 30.53 73.27
CA GLY A 147 36.87 30.16 72.66
C GLY A 147 37.79 31.37 72.48
N ARG A 148 38.26 31.61 71.25
CA ARG A 148 39.35 32.57 70.97
C ARG A 148 38.94 34.05 70.88
N LEU A 149 37.65 34.39 70.94
CA LEU A 149 37.17 35.77 70.82
C LEU A 149 37.00 36.41 72.20
N GLY A 150 37.17 37.73 72.27
CA GLY A 150 36.83 38.56 73.43
C GLY A 150 35.37 39.02 73.41
N ASP A 151 34.43 38.11 73.13
CA ASP A 151 32.98 38.36 73.04
C ASP A 151 32.20 37.84 74.26
N CYS A 152 32.84 37.86 75.43
CA CYS A 152 32.25 37.39 76.68
C CYS A 152 30.94 38.09 77.02
N TYR A 153 30.77 39.36 76.67
CA TYR A 153 29.53 40.12 76.84
C TYR A 153 28.35 39.48 76.08
N LEU A 154 28.59 38.92 74.90
CA LEU A 154 27.58 38.22 74.11
C LEU A 154 27.31 36.83 74.68
N LEU A 155 28.36 36.04 74.87
CA LEU A 155 28.22 34.64 75.26
C LEU A 155 27.68 34.47 76.69
N SER A 156 28.07 35.35 77.63
CA SER A 156 27.46 35.37 78.97
C SER A 156 25.98 35.73 78.93
N SER A 157 25.59 36.69 78.07
CA SER A 157 24.19 37.07 77.85
C SER A 157 23.38 35.90 77.28
N LEU A 158 23.89 35.24 76.24
CA LEU A 158 23.24 34.04 75.66
C LEU A 158 23.12 32.90 76.68
N ALA A 159 24.13 32.68 77.52
CA ALA A 159 24.07 31.67 78.57
C ALA A 159 22.98 32.00 79.60
N GLU A 160 22.90 33.24 80.06
CA GLU A 160 21.88 33.65 81.05
C GLU A 160 20.46 33.55 80.47
N VAL A 161 20.25 34.05 79.24
CA VAL A 161 18.97 33.93 78.53
C VAL A 161 18.61 32.46 78.32
N ALA A 162 19.55 31.59 77.95
CA ALA A 162 19.29 30.15 77.84
C ALA A 162 18.96 29.50 79.20
N CYS A 163 19.47 30.05 80.30
CA CYS A 163 19.17 29.56 81.64
C CYS A 163 17.75 29.93 82.10
N ARG A 164 17.31 31.15 81.79
CA ARG A 164 16.08 31.75 82.35
C ARG A 164 14.94 31.80 81.37
N ASN A 165 15.26 32.17 80.14
CA ASN A 165 14.34 32.49 79.07
C ASN A 165 14.65 31.68 77.79
N PRO A 166 14.78 30.33 77.86
CA PRO A 166 15.19 29.53 76.71
C PRO A 166 14.22 29.63 75.51
N SER A 167 12.96 30.04 75.72
CA SER A 167 12.03 30.34 74.64
C SER A 167 12.49 31.52 73.77
N ILE A 168 13.14 32.53 74.35
CA ILE A 168 13.69 33.66 73.58
C ILE A 168 14.72 33.17 72.57
N ILE A 169 15.59 32.22 72.97
CA ILE A 169 16.57 31.61 72.06
C ILE A 169 15.89 30.73 71.01
N ASN A 170 14.88 29.94 71.40
CA ASN A 170 14.12 29.14 70.44
C ASN A 170 13.43 30.01 69.37
N ASP A 171 12.79 31.11 69.78
CA ASP A 171 12.08 32.05 68.90
C ASP A 171 13.05 32.96 68.12
N MET A 172 14.30 33.07 68.57
CA MET A 172 15.35 33.84 67.90
C MET A 172 15.80 33.19 66.59
N ILE A 173 15.71 31.86 66.47
CA ILE A 173 16.27 31.12 65.35
C ILE A 173 15.18 30.40 64.56
N THR A 174 15.05 30.77 63.29
CA THR A 174 14.23 30.08 62.30
C THR A 174 15.10 29.10 61.51
N ASP A 175 14.84 27.80 61.59
CA ASP A 175 15.46 26.78 60.73
C ASP A 175 14.73 26.72 59.38
N ASN A 176 15.45 26.99 58.28
CA ASN A 176 14.87 26.98 56.93
C ASN A 176 14.83 25.58 56.30
N GLY A 177 15.30 24.54 57.01
CA GLY A 177 15.26 23.15 56.57
C GLY A 177 16.26 22.78 55.47
N ASN A 178 17.09 23.72 55.04
CA ASN A 178 18.10 23.57 53.98
C ASN A 178 19.54 23.78 54.49
N GLY A 179 19.75 23.80 55.81
CA GLY A 179 21.04 24.08 56.43
C GLY A 179 21.35 25.58 56.60
N THR A 180 20.39 26.46 56.29
CA THR A 180 20.42 27.88 56.64
C THR A 180 19.44 28.22 57.76
N TYR A 181 19.74 29.27 58.49
CA TYR A 181 19.05 29.68 59.69
C TYR A 181 18.88 31.20 59.67
N GLY A 182 17.65 31.67 59.86
CA GLY A 182 17.36 33.06 60.14
C GLY A 182 17.56 33.33 61.63
N VAL A 183 18.43 34.27 61.98
CA VAL A 183 18.66 34.70 63.37
C VAL A 183 18.10 36.09 63.54
N ARG A 184 17.14 36.24 64.47
CA ARG A 184 16.51 37.49 64.84
C ARG A 184 17.35 38.21 65.89
N PHE A 185 17.66 39.48 65.64
CA PHE A 185 18.13 40.41 66.66
C PHE A 185 17.14 41.55 66.80
N PHE A 186 17.16 42.26 67.92
CA PHE A 186 16.54 43.58 68.02
C PHE A 186 17.60 44.65 67.79
N ALA A 187 17.16 45.76 67.19
CA ALA A 187 17.93 46.99 67.20
C ALA A 187 16.94 48.16 67.26
N ASN A 188 17.11 49.02 68.26
CA ASN A 188 16.18 50.10 68.57
C ASN A 188 14.75 49.57 68.80
N GLY A 189 14.63 48.40 69.44
CA GLY A 189 13.34 47.75 69.72
C GLY A 189 12.63 47.16 68.50
N VAL A 190 13.27 47.10 67.33
CA VAL A 190 12.71 46.51 66.09
C VAL A 190 13.44 45.22 65.76
N ALA A 191 12.68 44.15 65.50
CA ALA A 191 13.25 42.88 65.05
C ALA A 191 13.89 43.02 63.65
N GLN A 192 15.14 42.59 63.55
CA GLN A 192 15.93 42.52 62.32
C GLN A 192 16.50 41.10 62.19
N TYR A 193 16.75 40.67 60.95
CA TYR A 193 17.13 39.28 60.70
C TYR A 193 18.42 39.18 59.91
N VAL A 194 19.22 38.19 60.26
CA VAL A 194 20.43 37.79 59.53
C VAL A 194 20.28 36.32 59.15
N THR A 195 20.54 35.96 57.91
CA THR A 195 20.54 34.56 57.48
C THR A 195 21.96 34.02 57.49
N VAL A 196 22.18 32.90 58.16
CA VAL A 196 23.47 32.23 58.27
C VAL A 196 23.35 30.77 57.86
N ALA A 197 24.42 30.16 57.35
CA ALA A 197 24.49 28.73 57.12
C ALA A 197 25.18 28.00 58.29
N ASN A 198 24.99 26.69 58.40
CA ASN A 198 25.80 25.81 59.27
C ASN A 198 27.26 25.66 58.81
N THR A 199 27.71 26.50 57.89
CA THR A 199 29.11 26.64 57.50
C THR A 199 29.79 27.57 58.50
N LEU A 200 30.54 27.01 59.44
CA LEU A 200 31.10 27.71 60.60
C LEU A 200 32.63 27.80 60.53
N ALA A 201 33.17 28.89 61.08
CA ALA A 201 34.61 29.08 61.23
C ALA A 201 35.23 27.98 62.10
N GLY A 202 36.36 27.43 61.63
CA GLY A 202 37.10 26.36 62.30
C GLY A 202 36.27 25.10 62.58
N GLY A 203 35.19 24.85 61.81
CA GLY A 203 34.28 23.72 62.05
C GLY A 203 33.43 23.87 63.31
N GLY A 204 33.20 25.10 63.78
CA GLY A 204 32.35 25.36 64.94
C GLY A 204 32.97 24.94 66.27
N THR A 205 34.30 25.04 66.38
CA THR A 205 35.05 24.75 67.62
C THR A 205 36.02 25.86 68.03
N VAL A 206 36.19 26.90 67.20
CA VAL A 206 37.22 27.94 67.43
C VAL A 206 36.72 29.10 68.30
N PHE A 207 35.45 29.50 68.17
CA PHE A 207 34.85 30.66 68.84
C PHE A 207 33.86 30.26 69.93
N ASN A 208 32.86 29.43 69.62
CA ASN A 208 32.10 28.69 70.64
C ASN A 208 32.38 27.17 70.53
N ARG A 209 32.66 26.51 71.66
CA ARG A 209 32.99 25.07 71.77
C ARG A 209 31.80 24.21 72.22
N GLY A 210 30.60 24.79 72.22
CA GLY A 210 29.36 24.09 72.56
C GLY A 210 29.08 22.86 71.68
N THR A 211 28.30 21.94 72.23
CA THR A 211 27.87 20.71 71.54
C THR A 211 26.67 20.92 70.62
N ALA A 212 25.88 21.97 70.83
CA ALA A 212 24.77 22.38 69.96
C ALA A 212 25.18 23.51 68.99
N LEU A 213 24.48 23.67 67.86
CA LEU A 213 24.81 24.69 66.85
C LEU A 213 24.41 26.10 67.26
N TRP A 214 23.30 26.27 67.99
CA TRP A 214 22.65 27.57 68.14
C TRP A 214 23.61 28.67 68.64
N GLY A 215 24.46 28.37 69.62
CA GLY A 215 25.40 29.35 70.16
C GLY A 215 26.39 29.85 69.11
N SER A 216 26.93 28.93 68.28
CA SER A 216 27.83 29.30 67.18
C SER A 216 27.11 29.99 66.02
N LEU A 217 25.84 29.65 65.75
CA LEU A 217 25.04 30.31 64.72
C LEU A 217 24.72 31.75 65.11
N VAL A 218 24.32 31.98 66.37
CA VAL A 218 24.04 33.32 66.89
C VAL A 218 25.32 34.17 66.94
N GLU A 219 26.44 33.61 67.40
CA GLU A 219 27.75 34.27 67.39
C GLU A 219 28.18 34.68 65.97
N GLN A 220 27.99 33.80 64.98
CA GLN A 220 28.25 34.10 63.56
C GLN A 220 27.29 35.15 62.99
N ALA A 221 26.00 35.07 63.34
CA ALA A 221 25.00 36.02 62.88
C ALA A 221 25.21 37.41 63.48
N PHE A 222 25.67 37.48 64.74
CA PHE A 222 25.97 38.75 65.41
C PHE A 222 27.18 39.44 64.78
N ALA A 223 28.21 38.69 64.37
CA ALA A 223 29.32 39.23 63.59
C ALA A 223 28.89 39.79 62.23
N GLN A 224 27.89 39.19 61.58
CA GLN A 224 27.29 39.67 60.33
C GLN A 224 26.38 40.89 60.54
N PHE A 225 25.65 40.94 61.66
CA PHE A 225 24.68 41.97 61.98
C PHE A 225 25.29 43.38 62.03
N GLN A 226 26.57 43.49 62.39
CA GLN A 226 27.35 44.75 62.33
C GLN A 226 27.28 45.43 60.96
N ALA A 227 27.24 44.65 59.86
CA ALA A 227 27.19 45.19 58.50
C ALA A 227 25.90 45.95 58.21
N SER A 228 24.83 45.73 58.99
CA SER A 228 23.56 46.46 58.90
C SER A 228 23.63 47.87 59.52
N GLY A 229 24.81 48.29 60.01
CA GLY A 229 25.01 49.61 60.64
C GLY A 229 24.68 49.65 62.13
N ILE A 230 24.54 48.49 62.77
CA ILE A 230 24.30 48.34 64.21
C ILE A 230 25.63 48.07 64.92
N THR A 231 25.81 48.59 66.14
CA THR A 231 27.00 48.33 66.96
C THR A 231 26.83 47.06 67.79
N THR A 232 27.50 45.99 67.38
CA THR A 232 27.43 44.66 67.99
C THR A 232 28.53 44.44 69.03
N GLY A 233 29.74 44.96 68.81
CA GLY A 233 30.84 44.96 69.78
C GLY A 233 31.31 46.35 70.17
N ASN A 234 32.59 46.49 70.48
CA ASN A 234 33.22 47.78 70.78
C ASN A 234 33.21 48.69 69.53
N SER A 235 32.60 49.86 69.65
CA SER A 235 32.46 50.82 68.53
C SER A 235 33.78 51.33 67.96
N ALA A 236 34.90 51.19 68.69
CA ALA A 236 36.24 51.49 68.20
C ALA A 236 36.73 50.49 67.11
N TYR A 237 36.11 49.31 67.00
CA TYR A 237 36.52 48.23 66.11
C TYR A 237 35.36 47.80 65.20
N ASN A 238 35.12 48.56 64.14
CA ASN A 238 34.12 48.19 63.12
C ASN A 238 34.78 47.67 61.85
N TYR A 239 34.89 46.36 61.73
CA TYR A 239 35.43 45.67 60.55
C TYR A 239 34.33 45.16 59.61
N GLY A 240 33.08 45.63 59.78
CA GLY A 240 31.92 45.13 59.06
C GLY A 240 31.61 43.68 59.42
N ASN A 241 31.29 42.87 58.39
CA ASN A 241 31.02 41.44 58.53
C ASN A 241 32.31 40.65 58.88
N SER A 242 32.68 40.65 60.16
CA SER A 242 33.90 40.01 60.67
C SER A 242 33.75 39.66 62.15
N PHE A 243 34.26 38.50 62.56
CA PHE A 243 34.41 38.15 63.99
C PHE A 243 35.32 39.12 64.75
N SER A 244 36.20 39.85 64.05
CA SER A 244 37.01 40.93 64.65
C SER A 244 36.15 42.06 65.23
N SER A 245 34.96 42.28 64.66
CA SER A 245 34.01 43.31 65.13
C SER A 245 33.41 42.99 66.49
N ILE A 246 33.28 41.70 66.83
CA ILE A 246 32.69 41.26 68.11
C ILE A 246 33.74 40.76 69.11
N GLY A 247 34.92 40.35 68.63
CA GLY A 247 35.96 39.73 69.45
C GLY A 247 36.93 40.68 70.16
N ASN A 248 36.76 42.00 70.06
CA ASN A 248 37.59 43.01 70.73
C ASN A 248 36.84 43.72 71.88
N GLY A 249 36.01 42.97 72.59
CA GLY A 249 35.13 43.49 73.65
C GLY A 249 33.84 44.11 73.11
N GLY A 250 32.94 44.40 74.03
CA GLY A 250 31.63 44.99 73.76
C GLY A 250 30.88 45.24 75.07
N PHE A 251 29.67 45.78 74.96
CA PHE A 251 28.85 46.14 76.11
C PHE A 251 27.72 45.12 76.29
N VAL A 252 27.55 44.63 77.52
CA VAL A 252 26.48 43.68 77.87
C VAL A 252 25.09 44.21 77.53
N ALA A 253 24.86 45.51 77.74
CA ALA A 253 23.58 46.14 77.41
C ALA A 253 23.23 46.00 75.92
N ASN A 254 24.20 46.09 75.01
CA ASN A 254 23.97 45.90 73.58
C ASN A 254 23.59 44.45 73.26
N ALA A 255 24.25 43.48 73.90
CA ALA A 255 23.94 42.07 73.69
C ALA A 255 22.53 41.72 74.23
N LEU A 256 22.18 42.16 75.44
CA LEU A 256 20.87 41.91 76.01
C LEU A 256 19.74 42.55 75.19
N GLU A 257 19.87 43.82 74.76
CA GLU A 257 18.87 44.43 73.88
C GLU A 257 18.72 43.63 72.58
N ALA A 258 19.83 43.28 71.93
CA ALA A 258 19.79 42.54 70.67
C ALA A 258 19.16 41.14 70.81
N ILE A 259 19.37 40.45 71.93
CA ILE A 259 18.83 39.09 72.14
C ILE A 259 17.36 39.15 72.57
N THR A 260 17.05 39.91 73.62
CA THR A 260 15.77 39.85 74.34
C THR A 260 14.76 40.90 73.89
N GLY A 261 15.23 41.99 73.25
CA GLY A 261 14.37 43.12 72.89
C GLY A 261 13.96 43.96 74.09
N ALA A 262 14.76 43.92 75.16
CA ALA A 262 14.52 44.64 76.39
C ALA A 262 14.13 46.10 76.13
N THR A 263 13.00 46.51 76.69
CA THR A 263 12.55 47.90 76.61
C THR A 263 13.27 48.78 77.64
N SER A 264 13.91 48.17 78.63
CA SER A 264 14.76 48.83 79.61
C SER A 264 15.91 47.93 80.09
N ILE A 265 17.12 48.51 80.20
CA ILE A 265 18.31 47.82 80.73
C ILE A 265 18.88 48.67 81.86
N THR A 266 19.21 48.03 82.97
CA THR A 266 19.69 48.67 84.18
C THR A 266 21.14 48.24 84.47
N ASN A 267 22.06 49.18 84.60
CA ASN A 267 23.44 48.92 85.01
C ASN A 267 23.65 49.38 86.44
N TYR A 268 24.11 48.49 87.31
CA TYR A 268 24.62 48.82 88.63
C TYR A 268 26.15 48.84 88.58
N TYR A 269 26.79 49.92 89.03
CA TYR A 269 28.24 50.06 88.97
C TYR A 269 28.76 50.77 90.23
N ALA A 270 30.05 50.65 90.49
CA ALA A 270 30.68 51.31 91.64
C ALA A 270 30.89 52.82 91.35
N GLY A 271 30.45 53.67 92.27
CA GLY A 271 30.71 55.11 92.24
C GLY A 271 30.79 55.71 93.64
N ASN A 272 31.82 56.53 93.87
CA ASN A 272 32.09 57.21 95.15
C ASN A 272 32.03 56.30 96.39
N GLY A 273 32.53 55.06 96.30
CA GLY A 273 32.55 54.09 97.40
C GLY A 273 31.21 53.41 97.70
N SER A 274 30.22 53.58 96.82
CA SER A 274 28.86 53.01 96.92
C SER A 274 28.39 52.48 95.55
N TRP A 275 27.21 51.87 95.48
CA TRP A 275 26.63 51.49 94.21
C TRP A 275 25.86 52.66 93.57
N GLU A 276 25.98 52.79 92.26
CA GLU A 276 25.17 53.68 91.42
C GLU A 276 24.40 52.83 90.41
N LYS A 277 23.32 53.38 89.84
CA LYS A 277 22.46 52.68 88.89
C LYS A 277 22.06 53.58 87.74
N ASP A 278 22.31 53.15 86.50
CA ASP A 278 21.83 53.78 85.28
C ASP A 278 20.74 52.94 84.60
N VAL A 279 19.74 53.59 84.02
CA VAL A 279 18.69 52.95 83.24
C VAL A 279 18.73 53.43 81.79
N LEU A 280 18.83 52.48 80.86
CA LEU A 280 18.76 52.66 79.42
C LEU A 280 17.39 52.23 78.90
N ASN A 281 16.92 52.81 77.79
CA ASN A 281 15.74 52.33 77.06
C ASN A 281 16.12 51.30 75.97
N GLY A 282 15.14 50.75 75.25
CA GLY A 282 15.35 49.80 74.14
C GLY A 282 16.04 50.36 72.89
N SER A 283 16.48 51.63 72.90
CA SER A 283 17.42 52.18 71.91
C SER A 283 18.77 52.53 72.53
N LEU A 284 19.04 52.00 73.73
CA LEU A 284 20.25 52.21 74.53
C LEU A 284 20.51 53.69 74.90
N ASN A 285 19.48 54.52 74.84
CA ASN A 285 19.56 55.90 75.29
C ASN A 285 19.37 55.97 76.80
N TRP A 286 20.27 56.67 77.48
CA TRP A 286 20.18 56.91 78.92
C TRP A 286 18.88 57.62 79.31
N GLN A 287 18.22 57.13 80.35
CA GLN A 287 16.95 57.65 80.85
C GLN A 287 17.11 58.32 82.23
N ASN A 288 17.80 57.66 83.16
CA ASN A 288 17.94 58.15 84.54
C ASN A 288 19.11 57.46 85.27
N SER A 289 19.65 58.13 86.30
CA SER A 289 20.65 57.60 87.23
C SER A 289 20.17 57.66 88.68
N THR A 290 20.63 56.75 89.53
CA THR A 290 20.42 56.76 90.99
C THR A 290 21.75 56.50 91.69
N TYR A 291 22.11 57.35 92.66
CA TYR A 291 23.41 57.34 93.33
C TYR A 291 23.30 56.87 94.79
N ASN A 292 24.43 56.50 95.40
CA ASN A 292 24.54 56.15 96.83
C ASN A 292 23.69 54.95 97.29
N LEU A 293 23.54 53.94 96.44
CA LEU A 293 22.82 52.72 96.76
C LEU A 293 23.67 51.81 97.67
N SER A 294 23.02 51.22 98.67
CA SER A 294 23.65 50.24 99.56
C SER A 294 23.76 48.87 98.88
N SER A 295 24.75 48.05 99.27
CA SER A 295 24.85 46.67 98.79
C SER A 295 23.59 45.85 99.09
N ALA A 296 22.89 46.10 100.21
CA ALA A 296 21.65 45.42 100.55
C ALA A 296 20.48 45.77 99.60
N SER A 297 20.35 47.05 99.22
CA SER A 297 19.33 47.48 98.25
C SER A 297 19.60 46.95 96.84
N VAL A 298 20.87 46.91 96.43
CA VAL A 298 21.25 46.33 95.13
C VAL A 298 21.06 44.82 95.12
N LEU A 299 21.42 44.12 96.20
CA LEU A 299 21.18 42.69 96.35
C LEU A 299 19.69 42.36 96.29
N SER A 300 18.85 43.15 96.94
CA SER A 300 17.39 42.98 96.90
C SER A 300 16.83 43.20 95.49
N ALA A 301 17.34 44.20 94.76
CA ALA A 301 16.94 44.45 93.38
C ALA A 301 17.38 43.32 92.44
N ILE A 302 18.60 42.79 92.61
CA ILE A 302 19.10 41.63 91.85
C ILE A 302 18.25 40.40 92.19
N ALA A 303 18.03 40.09 93.47
CA ALA A 303 17.21 38.95 93.87
C ALA A 303 15.78 39.04 93.30
N ALA A 304 15.19 40.23 93.28
CA ALA A 304 13.88 40.46 92.66
C ALA A 304 13.94 40.28 91.13
N ALA A 305 14.98 40.77 90.47
CA ALA A 305 15.17 40.57 89.03
C ALA A 305 15.30 39.08 88.69
N LEU A 306 16.15 38.34 89.40
CA LEU A 306 16.32 36.90 89.24
C LEU A 306 15.00 36.14 89.48
N ALA A 307 14.22 36.54 90.50
CA ALA A 307 12.93 35.93 90.81
C ALA A 307 11.86 36.21 89.73
N ASN A 308 11.92 37.38 89.11
CA ASN A 308 11.06 37.74 87.99
C ASN A 308 11.50 37.10 86.66
N GLY A 309 12.62 36.37 86.66
CA GLY A 309 13.17 35.72 85.46
C GLY A 309 13.96 36.65 84.56
N ASN A 310 14.31 37.86 85.01
CA ASN A 310 15.14 38.78 84.24
C ASN A 310 16.58 38.23 84.14
N ASP A 311 17.27 38.63 83.08
CA ASP A 311 18.63 38.22 82.81
C ASP A 311 19.61 39.17 83.53
N VAL A 312 20.54 38.60 84.29
CA VAL A 312 21.52 39.34 85.11
C VAL A 312 22.94 38.92 84.74
N ILE A 313 23.77 39.88 84.38
CA ILE A 313 25.14 39.67 83.91
C ILE A 313 26.11 40.52 84.74
N LEU A 314 27.19 39.91 85.18
CA LEU A 314 28.31 40.55 85.87
C LEU A 314 29.44 40.82 84.88
N SER A 315 29.85 42.08 84.73
CA SER A 315 31.12 42.46 84.10
C SER A 315 32.14 42.77 85.19
N SER A 316 33.17 41.94 85.29
CA SER A 316 34.23 42.11 86.29
C SER A 316 35.43 42.85 85.72
N TYR A 317 36.08 43.67 86.55
CA TYR A 317 37.29 44.43 86.26
C TYR A 317 38.46 44.00 87.16
N THR A 318 38.33 42.89 87.88
CA THR A 318 39.37 42.35 88.76
C THR A 318 39.68 40.89 88.48
N ASP A 319 40.95 40.51 88.68
CA ASP A 319 41.35 39.10 88.71
C ASP A 319 41.32 38.60 90.16
N ALA A 320 40.46 37.63 90.44
CA ALA A 320 40.38 36.98 91.74
C ALA A 320 40.60 35.47 91.61
N TYR A 321 41.14 34.85 92.65
CA TYR A 321 41.47 33.43 92.67
C TYR A 321 40.95 32.79 93.95
N ASP A 322 40.49 31.55 93.85
CA ASP A 322 40.14 30.75 95.02
C ASP A 322 41.39 30.21 95.74
N SER A 323 41.19 29.58 96.89
CA SER A 323 42.27 28.99 97.69
C SER A 323 43.06 27.87 96.99
N SER A 324 42.53 27.31 95.90
CA SER A 324 43.20 26.31 95.05
C SER A 324 43.97 26.93 93.88
N GLY A 325 44.03 28.27 93.80
CA GLY A 325 44.68 29.00 92.71
C GLY A 325 43.87 29.05 91.42
N ARG A 326 42.59 28.66 91.44
CA ARG A 326 41.71 28.75 90.27
C ARG A 326 41.07 30.13 90.21
N GLN A 327 41.11 30.74 89.04
CA GLN A 327 40.55 32.07 88.80
C GLN A 327 39.02 32.05 88.94
N THR A 328 38.46 32.93 89.78
CA THR A 328 37.02 33.13 89.96
C THR A 328 36.56 34.36 89.16
N LEU A 329 37.03 35.55 89.52
CA LEU A 329 36.81 36.78 88.75
C LEU A 329 37.93 36.98 87.74
N VAL A 330 37.58 37.49 86.57
CA VAL A 330 38.49 37.78 85.47
C VAL A 330 38.32 39.25 85.11
N ALA A 331 39.42 40.00 85.04
CA ALA A 331 39.38 41.41 84.68
C ALA A 331 38.94 41.61 83.23
N SER A 332 38.08 42.61 83.01
CA SER A 332 37.46 42.93 81.71
C SER A 332 36.67 41.75 81.11
N HIS A 333 35.94 41.00 81.94
CA HIS A 333 35.21 39.81 81.51
C HIS A 333 33.76 39.80 82.00
N ALA A 334 32.83 39.43 81.11
CA ALA A 334 31.42 39.28 81.43
C ALA A 334 31.06 37.83 81.78
N MET A 335 30.22 37.65 82.78
CA MET A 335 29.83 36.38 83.39
C MET A 335 28.35 36.40 83.76
N SER A 336 27.66 35.27 83.69
CA SER A 336 26.22 35.19 83.98
C SER A 336 25.97 35.10 85.49
N VAL A 337 24.91 35.74 85.98
CA VAL A 337 24.46 35.63 87.38
C VAL A 337 23.20 34.75 87.42
N TYR A 338 23.41 33.45 87.40
CA TYR A 338 22.33 32.47 87.27
C TYR A 338 21.59 32.18 88.58
N GLY A 339 21.98 32.79 89.70
CA GLY A 339 21.27 32.60 90.96
C GLY A 339 21.76 33.48 92.10
N TYR A 340 21.08 33.36 93.23
CA TYR A 340 21.38 34.04 94.48
C TYR A 340 21.19 33.07 95.65
N ASN A 341 22.22 32.93 96.47
CA ASN A 341 22.17 32.10 97.66
C ASN A 341 21.75 32.96 98.87
N SER A 342 20.49 32.82 99.28
CA SER A 342 19.91 33.62 100.37
C SER A 342 20.52 33.35 101.74
N SER A 343 21.18 32.20 101.93
CA SER A 343 21.83 31.84 103.20
C SER A 343 23.21 32.49 103.35
N THR A 344 23.96 32.63 102.26
CA THR A 344 25.30 33.24 102.24
C THR A 344 25.28 34.69 101.78
N GLN A 345 24.15 35.17 101.26
CA GLN A 345 23.99 36.48 100.62
C GLN A 345 24.94 36.70 99.42
N MET A 346 25.36 35.61 98.75
CA MET A 346 26.27 35.66 97.61
C MET A 346 25.55 35.38 96.28
N LEU A 347 26.03 36.02 95.23
CA LEU A 347 25.58 35.79 93.85
C LEU A 347 26.24 34.54 93.29
N GLN A 348 25.47 33.72 92.58
CA GLN A 348 25.96 32.52 91.91
C GLN A 348 26.34 32.88 90.47
N ILE A 349 27.64 32.78 90.18
CA ILE A 349 28.24 33.26 88.94
C ILE A 349 28.61 32.09 88.05
N ARG A 350 28.42 32.25 86.74
CA ARG A 350 28.90 31.32 85.71
C ARG A 350 29.81 32.03 84.71
N ASN A 351 31.03 31.50 84.54
CA ASN A 351 31.99 32.01 83.57
C ASN A 351 31.72 31.42 82.15
N PRO A 352 31.50 32.24 81.09
CA PRO A 352 31.18 31.76 79.74
C PRO A 352 32.30 30.95 79.07
N TRP A 353 33.53 30.96 79.59
CA TRP A 353 34.60 30.03 79.18
C TRP A 353 34.25 28.55 79.42
N GLY A 354 33.19 28.27 80.18
CA GLY A 354 32.67 26.92 80.35
C GLY A 354 33.67 26.00 81.07
N SER A 355 33.60 24.72 80.76
CA SER A 355 34.53 23.71 81.25
C SER A 355 35.35 23.12 80.12
N VAL A 356 36.64 22.84 80.37
CA VAL A 356 37.55 22.21 79.40
C VAL A 356 38.09 20.89 79.94
N SER A 357 38.26 19.89 79.07
CA SER A 357 38.62 18.52 79.47
C SER A 357 40.04 18.37 80.04
N TYR A 358 40.93 19.34 79.83
CA TYR A 358 42.30 19.33 80.35
C TYR A 358 42.81 20.75 80.60
N GLY A 359 43.57 20.95 81.70
CA GLY A 359 44.29 22.20 81.97
C GLY A 359 43.45 23.40 82.39
N GLN A 360 42.25 23.20 82.94
CA GLN A 360 41.38 24.29 83.41
C GLN A 360 41.98 25.04 84.60
N THR A 361 42.19 26.35 84.46
CA THR A 361 42.77 27.24 85.50
C THR A 361 41.75 28.19 86.14
N TRP A 362 40.47 28.08 85.79
CA TRP A 362 39.38 28.92 86.29
C TRP A 362 38.23 28.10 86.85
N ASN A 363 37.35 28.73 87.62
CA ASN A 363 36.09 28.15 88.07
C ASN A 363 34.98 28.44 87.06
N THR A 364 34.30 27.38 86.60
CA THR A 364 33.13 27.54 85.72
C THR A 364 31.94 28.13 86.46
N THR A 365 31.75 27.75 87.72
CA THR A 365 30.77 28.33 88.63
C THR A 365 31.38 28.61 90.01
N PHE A 366 30.96 29.69 90.66
CA PHE A 366 31.40 30.08 92.00
C PHE A 366 30.39 31.07 92.62
N GLU A 367 30.58 31.42 93.90
CA GLU A 367 29.79 32.43 94.58
C GLU A 367 30.64 33.67 94.90
N VAL A 368 30.06 34.88 94.79
CA VAL A 368 30.73 36.15 95.10
C VAL A 368 29.79 37.12 95.82
N SER A 369 30.32 37.91 96.76
CA SER A 369 29.56 38.93 97.47
C SER A 369 29.55 40.27 96.73
N LEU A 370 28.46 41.04 96.86
CA LEU A 370 28.40 42.41 96.32
C LEU A 370 29.46 43.33 96.93
N SER A 371 29.91 43.08 98.16
CA SER A 371 31.01 43.86 98.76
C SER A 371 32.32 43.67 98.00
N THR A 372 32.58 42.44 97.52
CA THR A 372 33.76 42.14 96.70
C THR A 372 33.64 42.83 95.34
N LEU A 373 32.47 42.73 94.70
CA LEU A 373 32.21 43.35 93.40
C LEU A 373 32.30 44.89 93.46
N LEU A 374 31.77 45.51 94.53
CA LEU A 374 31.84 46.95 94.74
C LEU A 374 33.28 47.43 94.90
N ALA A 375 34.09 46.70 95.69
CA ALA A 375 35.50 47.03 95.89
C ALA A 375 36.33 46.86 94.60
N ALA A 376 35.92 45.93 93.74
CA ALA A 376 36.55 45.67 92.45
C ALA A 376 36.17 46.67 91.34
N GLY A 377 35.11 47.45 91.54
CA GLY A 377 34.58 48.35 90.50
C GLY A 377 33.71 47.65 89.46
N ASP A 378 33.17 46.47 89.79
CA ASP A 378 32.43 45.62 88.86
C ASP A 378 31.04 46.19 88.53
N VAL A 379 30.52 45.79 87.36
CA VAL A 379 29.23 46.25 86.84
C VAL A 379 28.26 45.08 86.75
N ILE A 380 27.03 45.25 87.24
CA ILE A 380 25.94 44.27 87.09
C ILE A 380 24.88 44.85 86.16
N THR A 381 24.65 44.22 85.03
CA THR A 381 23.65 44.61 84.05
C THR A 381 22.43 43.69 84.16
N ILE A 382 21.24 44.29 84.20
CA ILE A 382 19.96 43.60 84.34
C ILE A 382 19.02 44.07 83.23
N ASP A 383 18.38 43.14 82.52
CA ASP A 383 17.31 43.49 81.59
C ASP A 383 15.91 43.46 82.24
N ASN A 384 14.88 43.80 81.47
CA ASN A 384 13.49 43.77 81.95
C ASN A 384 12.63 42.69 81.28
N VAL A 385 13.24 41.63 80.76
CA VAL A 385 12.53 40.55 80.06
C VAL A 385 12.54 39.30 80.94
N GLY A 386 11.46 39.14 81.71
CA GLY A 386 11.29 38.03 82.64
C GLY A 386 10.43 36.89 82.11
N GLY A 387 10.97 35.69 82.04
CA GLY A 387 10.23 34.44 81.85
C GLY A 387 9.78 33.92 83.22
N GLY A 388 8.48 33.79 83.43
CA GLY A 388 7.91 33.46 84.74
C GLY A 388 8.58 32.26 85.45
N ALA A 389 9.00 32.50 86.70
CA ALA A 389 9.37 31.57 87.79
C ALA A 389 10.67 30.74 87.67
N GLY A 390 11.67 31.10 88.49
CA GLY A 390 12.78 30.23 88.93
C GLY A 390 12.42 29.29 90.12
N PRO A 391 13.33 28.39 90.56
CA PRO A 391 13.03 27.00 90.86
C PRO A 391 12.42 26.76 92.24
N SER A 392 11.56 25.75 92.30
CA SER A 392 10.81 25.35 93.48
C SER A 392 11.16 23.87 93.78
N ASN A 393 11.18 23.48 95.07
CA ASN A 393 11.78 22.25 95.63
C ASN A 393 11.72 20.99 94.74
N VAL A 394 12.88 20.40 94.46
CA VAL A 394 13.03 19.21 93.60
C VAL A 394 13.25 17.94 94.42
N VAL A 395 12.34 16.96 94.36
CA VAL A 395 12.52 15.61 94.95
C VAL A 395 13.16 14.69 93.91
N THR A 396 14.19 13.89 94.22
CA THR A 396 14.86 13.04 93.20
C THR A 396 14.65 11.54 93.42
N ASN A 397 14.66 10.78 92.33
CA ASN A 397 14.67 9.31 92.28
C ASN A 397 13.50 8.61 92.99
N ALA A 398 12.30 9.19 92.93
CA ALA A 398 11.10 8.56 93.45
C ALA A 398 10.68 7.33 92.61
N LEU A 399 10.01 6.35 93.23
CA LEU A 399 9.32 5.31 92.46
C LEU A 399 8.04 5.88 91.83
N VAL A 400 7.57 5.29 90.73
CA VAL A 400 6.34 5.72 90.04
C VAL A 400 5.14 5.71 90.98
N SER A 401 5.09 4.75 91.91
CA SER A 401 4.04 4.64 92.93
C SER A 401 3.98 5.81 93.91
N ALA A 402 5.05 6.61 94.05
CA ALA A 402 5.12 7.79 94.92
C ALA A 402 4.76 9.10 94.19
N ALA A 403 4.69 9.10 92.86
CA ALA A 403 4.55 10.29 92.03
C ALA A 403 3.28 11.11 92.34
N ALA A 404 2.13 10.46 92.45
CA ALA A 404 0.86 11.15 92.77
C ALA A 404 0.91 11.88 94.13
N GLY A 405 1.61 11.31 95.11
CA GLY A 405 1.81 11.94 96.42
C GLY A 405 2.74 13.16 96.36
N LEU A 406 3.79 13.08 95.54
CA LEU A 406 4.73 14.19 95.30
C LEU A 406 4.08 15.31 94.49
N GLN A 407 3.25 14.97 93.50
CA GLN A 407 2.47 15.93 92.73
C GLN A 407 1.52 16.74 93.62
N ALA A 408 0.78 16.07 94.50
CA ALA A 408 -0.17 16.71 95.41
C ALA A 408 0.50 17.54 96.53
N ASN A 409 1.77 17.28 96.84
CA ASN A 409 2.47 17.96 97.92
C ASN A 409 2.84 19.40 97.55
N ALA A 410 2.19 20.38 98.19
CA ALA A 410 2.39 21.81 97.93
C ALA A 410 3.82 22.32 98.14
N GLN A 411 4.64 21.61 98.91
CA GLN A 411 6.04 21.95 99.14
C GLN A 411 6.99 21.34 98.11
N VAL A 412 6.56 20.36 97.32
CA VAL A 412 7.31 19.82 96.18
C VAL A 412 6.92 20.63 94.97
N ALA A 413 7.90 20.98 94.14
CA ALA A 413 7.63 21.76 92.95
C ALA A 413 8.31 21.26 91.69
N SER A 414 9.34 20.44 91.81
CA SER A 414 9.49 19.36 90.84
C SER A 414 9.91 18.04 91.49
N PHE A 415 9.83 16.94 90.77
CA PHE A 415 10.38 15.67 91.22
C PHE A 415 10.87 14.79 90.06
N THR A 416 11.87 13.94 90.30
CA THR A 416 12.34 12.95 89.34
C THR A 416 11.97 11.54 89.79
N ILE A 417 11.78 10.64 88.82
CA ILE A 417 11.48 9.22 89.05
C ILE A 417 12.69 8.38 88.68
N ALA A 418 12.98 7.33 89.45
CA ALA A 418 13.92 6.27 89.09
C ALA A 418 13.26 4.90 89.32
N ASP A 419 12.78 4.26 88.24
CA ASP A 419 11.99 3.02 88.33
C ASP A 419 12.18 2.15 87.08
N THR A 420 11.71 0.92 87.11
CA THR A 420 11.78 0.01 85.95
C THR A 420 10.86 0.48 84.81
N ALA A 421 11.22 0.16 83.57
CA ALA A 421 10.43 0.48 82.38
C ALA A 421 9.00 -0.04 82.48
N ALA A 422 8.79 -1.24 83.05
CA ALA A 422 7.46 -1.80 83.25
C ALA A 422 6.57 -0.93 84.15
N ASN A 423 7.13 -0.43 85.25
CA ASN A 423 6.41 0.43 86.20
C ASN A 423 6.15 1.82 85.60
N VAL A 424 7.12 2.40 84.89
CA VAL A 424 6.94 3.68 84.19
C VAL A 424 5.87 3.59 83.10
N VAL A 425 5.83 2.50 82.34
CA VAL A 425 4.76 2.27 81.35
C VAL A 425 3.40 2.12 82.02
N ALA A 426 3.30 1.33 83.10
CA ALA A 426 2.05 1.14 83.83
C ALA A 426 1.51 2.44 84.46
N GLY A 427 2.41 3.33 84.92
CA GLY A 427 2.04 4.64 85.48
C GLY A 427 2.02 5.80 84.49
N LEU A 428 2.32 5.57 83.20
CA LEU A 428 2.57 6.63 82.21
C LEU A 428 1.43 7.65 82.11
N SER A 429 0.18 7.19 82.14
CA SER A 429 -1.00 8.05 82.05
C SER A 429 -1.21 8.90 83.31
N ALA A 430 -0.90 8.37 84.50
CA ALA A 430 -0.95 9.13 85.74
C ALA A 430 0.14 10.21 85.76
N LEU A 431 1.36 9.84 85.36
CA LEU A 431 2.50 10.76 85.25
C LEU A 431 2.29 11.89 84.24
N ALA A 432 1.43 11.69 83.23
CA ALA A 432 1.12 12.72 82.24
C ALA A 432 0.39 13.94 82.84
N GLY A 433 -0.35 13.73 83.93
CA GLY A 433 -0.97 14.81 84.71
C GLY A 433 -0.04 15.48 85.71
N ASP A 434 1.16 14.94 85.93
CA ASP A 434 2.07 15.43 86.96
C ASP A 434 2.87 16.64 86.44
N THR A 435 2.34 17.83 86.74
CA THR A 435 2.98 19.11 86.38
C THR A 435 4.32 19.35 87.07
N LYS A 436 4.60 18.63 88.16
CA LYS A 436 5.85 18.72 88.92
C LYS A 436 6.87 17.65 88.50
N LEU A 437 6.53 16.64 87.71
CA LEU A 437 7.52 15.66 87.26
C LEU A 437 8.55 16.32 86.32
N SER A 438 9.85 16.28 86.63
CA SER A 438 10.93 16.93 85.87
C SER A 438 11.83 15.96 85.09
N ALA A 439 12.05 14.73 85.57
CA ALA A 439 12.82 13.71 84.84
C ALA A 439 12.44 12.29 85.27
N ILE A 440 12.73 11.30 84.42
CA ILE A 440 12.59 9.87 84.70
C ILE A 440 13.89 9.15 84.31
N THR A 441 14.41 8.29 85.17
CA THR A 441 15.51 7.38 84.86
C THR A 441 15.01 5.94 84.95
N LEU A 442 15.16 5.17 83.88
CA LEU A 442 14.80 3.75 83.87
C LEU A 442 15.93 2.94 84.52
N THR A 443 15.59 2.09 85.48
CA THR A 443 16.58 1.32 86.28
C THR A 443 16.91 -0.06 85.72
N ASP A 444 16.38 -0.42 84.54
CA ASP A 444 16.63 -1.69 83.89
C ASP A 444 18.12 -1.89 83.54
N ALA A 445 18.62 -3.12 83.68
CA ALA A 445 20.03 -3.46 83.50
C ALA A 445 20.55 -3.32 82.05
N THR A 446 19.64 -3.22 81.08
CA THR A 446 19.90 -3.01 79.65
C THR A 446 18.94 -1.96 79.12
N THR A 447 19.26 -1.28 78.01
CA THR A 447 18.35 -0.36 77.31
C THR A 447 16.98 -1.02 77.08
N PRO A 448 15.94 -0.65 77.84
CA PRO A 448 14.66 -1.34 77.79
C PRO A 448 13.83 -0.86 76.59
N SER A 449 12.99 -1.75 76.05
CA SER A 449 12.01 -1.40 75.01
C SER A 449 10.62 -1.24 75.62
N LEU A 450 10.08 -0.03 75.57
CA LEU A 450 8.76 0.30 76.12
C LEU A 450 7.71 0.00 75.05
N THR A 451 6.82 -0.96 75.35
CA THR A 451 5.70 -1.28 74.47
C THR A 451 4.47 -0.46 74.88
N LEU A 452 4.01 0.42 74.01
CA LEU A 452 2.92 1.36 74.28
C LEU A 452 1.79 1.20 73.27
N THR A 453 0.54 1.38 73.71
CA THR A 453 -0.57 1.62 72.77
C THR A 453 -0.46 3.02 72.18
N ASN A 454 -1.02 3.25 70.99
CA ASN A 454 -1.01 4.58 70.36
C ASN A 454 -1.61 5.68 71.27
N ALA A 455 -2.66 5.36 72.03
CA ALA A 455 -3.25 6.28 73.00
C ALA A 455 -2.29 6.60 74.15
N ALA A 456 -1.59 5.59 74.69
CA ALA A 456 -0.59 5.78 75.74
C ALA A 456 0.65 6.55 75.25
N TYR A 457 1.09 6.32 74.01
CA TYR A 457 2.17 7.08 73.38
C TYR A 457 1.81 8.55 73.18
N ALA A 458 0.60 8.84 72.66
CA ALA A 458 0.14 10.20 72.46
C ALA A 458 -0.03 10.96 73.78
N ALA A 459 -0.76 10.36 74.74
CA ALA A 459 -1.01 10.95 76.06
C ALA A 459 0.26 11.06 76.92
N GLY A 460 1.18 10.09 76.77
CA GLY A 460 2.42 10.02 77.52
C GLY A 460 3.60 10.71 76.87
N SER A 461 3.45 11.36 75.71
CA SER A 461 4.56 11.96 74.94
C SER A 461 5.39 12.96 75.76
N ALA A 462 4.72 13.79 76.57
CA ALA A 462 5.37 14.72 77.50
C ALA A 462 6.12 14.02 78.65
N VAL A 463 5.69 12.81 79.04
CA VAL A 463 6.34 11.99 80.07
C VAL A 463 7.52 11.23 79.48
N LEU A 464 7.37 10.68 78.27
CA LEU A 464 8.44 10.00 77.54
C LEU A 464 9.62 10.94 77.24
N ALA A 465 9.34 12.23 76.95
CA ALA A 465 10.36 13.26 76.79
C ALA A 465 11.17 13.52 78.08
N LYS A 466 10.59 13.21 79.25
CA LYS A 466 11.27 13.34 80.56
C LYS A 466 12.16 12.14 80.87
N ILE A 467 12.13 11.04 80.09
CA ILE A 467 13.02 9.89 80.29
C ILE A 467 14.43 10.24 79.81
N THR A 468 15.40 10.29 80.73
CA THR A 468 16.80 10.68 80.47
C THR A 468 17.73 9.50 80.20
N SER A 469 17.39 8.29 80.68
CA SER A 469 18.11 7.04 80.37
C SER A 469 17.83 6.57 78.94
N GLY A 470 18.73 5.78 78.35
CA GLY A 470 18.47 5.19 77.03
C GLY A 470 17.28 4.22 77.05
N PHE A 471 16.37 4.34 76.08
CA PHE A 471 15.26 3.40 75.86
C PHE A 471 14.89 3.35 74.37
N THR A 472 14.18 2.30 73.99
CA THR A 472 13.52 2.18 72.67
C THR A 472 12.01 2.06 72.84
N LEU A 473 11.26 2.31 71.78
CA LEU A 473 9.80 2.30 71.77
C LEU A 473 9.29 1.29 70.74
N THR A 474 8.33 0.49 71.17
CA THR A 474 7.44 -0.27 70.30
C THR A 474 6.03 0.27 70.46
N VAL A 475 5.47 0.86 69.40
CA VAL A 475 4.11 1.44 69.46
C VAL A 475 3.11 0.53 68.76
N THR A 476 2.11 0.04 69.49
CA THR A 476 1.08 -0.83 68.95
C THR A 476 -0.21 -0.06 68.65
N GLY A 477 -0.82 -0.35 67.50
CA GLY A 477 -2.13 0.18 67.14
C GLY A 477 -2.15 1.66 66.76
N ALA A 478 -1.09 2.14 66.10
CA ALA A 478 -1.04 3.49 65.53
C ALA A 478 -2.07 3.69 64.43
N THR A 479 -2.56 4.91 64.23
CA THR A 479 -3.37 5.24 63.04
C THR A 479 -2.45 5.49 61.85
N VAL A 480 -2.98 5.40 60.63
CA VAL A 480 -2.20 5.65 59.41
C VAL A 480 -1.63 7.07 59.39
N ALA A 481 -2.39 8.05 59.89
CA ALA A 481 -1.93 9.44 60.02
C ALA A 481 -0.74 9.61 60.98
N GLY A 482 -0.62 8.75 62.00
CA GLY A 482 0.49 8.79 62.97
C GLY A 482 1.73 8.00 62.53
N ALA A 483 1.64 7.17 61.48
CA ALA A 483 2.71 6.26 61.06
C ALA A 483 3.99 7.00 60.67
N ALA A 484 3.89 8.09 59.89
CA ALA A 484 5.05 8.87 59.46
C ALA A 484 5.83 9.49 60.63
N ALA A 485 5.11 9.98 61.65
CA ALA A 485 5.72 10.53 62.87
C ALA A 485 6.45 9.44 63.68
N LEU A 486 5.87 8.24 63.76
CA LEU A 486 6.51 7.09 64.41
C LEU A 486 7.73 6.59 63.62
N GLN A 487 7.64 6.57 62.28
CA GLN A 487 8.76 6.23 61.42
C GLN A 487 9.94 7.19 61.61
N ALA A 488 9.68 8.49 61.68
CA ALA A 488 10.69 9.52 61.90
C ALA A 488 11.29 9.50 63.32
N ASN A 489 10.55 9.06 64.33
CA ASN A 489 11.03 9.04 65.71
C ASN A 489 12.18 8.03 65.90
N ALA A 490 13.38 8.52 66.20
CA ALA A 490 14.59 7.70 66.37
C ALA A 490 14.50 6.71 67.55
N LYS A 491 13.66 6.98 68.55
CA LYS A 491 13.43 6.06 69.68
C LYS A 491 12.49 4.93 69.33
N VAL A 492 11.62 5.10 68.33
CA VAL A 492 10.73 4.03 67.85
C VAL A 492 11.54 3.06 66.99
N THR A 493 11.61 1.81 67.43
CA THR A 493 12.28 0.72 66.70
C THR A 493 11.29 -0.11 65.89
N SER A 494 10.04 -0.18 66.33
CA SER A 494 8.96 -0.82 65.58
C SER A 494 7.60 -0.22 65.94
N PHE A 495 6.67 -0.24 65.00
CA PHE A 495 5.27 0.06 65.29
C PHE A 495 4.31 -0.82 64.48
N THR A 496 3.08 -0.97 64.98
CA THR A 496 1.97 -1.58 64.24
C THR A 496 0.89 -0.55 64.01
N VAL A 497 0.21 -0.63 62.86
CA VAL A 497 -0.92 0.22 62.53
C VAL A 497 -2.22 -0.54 62.81
N SER A 498 -3.20 0.12 63.41
CA SER A 498 -4.56 -0.38 63.61
C SER A 498 -5.54 0.71 63.16
N ASP A 499 -6.09 0.61 61.96
CA ASP A 499 -6.95 1.63 61.37
C ASP A 499 -8.00 1.00 60.42
N THR A 500 -8.94 1.80 59.91
CA THR A 500 -9.95 1.32 58.96
C THR A 500 -9.35 1.06 57.58
N ALA A 501 -9.92 0.13 56.81
CA ALA A 501 -9.45 -0.21 55.46
C ALA A 501 -9.38 1.01 54.54
N ALA A 502 -10.34 1.94 54.62
CA ALA A 502 -10.33 3.17 53.82
C ALA A 502 -9.10 4.05 54.11
N ARG A 503 -8.73 4.20 55.39
CA ARG A 503 -7.55 4.99 55.78
C ARG A 503 -6.25 4.29 55.42
N VAL A 504 -6.19 2.98 55.57
CA VAL A 504 -5.04 2.16 55.12
C VAL A 504 -4.85 2.26 53.62
N VAL A 505 -5.93 2.21 52.82
CA VAL A 505 -5.87 2.42 51.37
C VAL A 505 -5.32 3.80 51.02
N ALA A 506 -5.81 4.86 51.68
CA ALA A 506 -5.36 6.23 51.41
C ALA A 506 -3.86 6.45 51.73
N GLY A 507 -3.32 5.78 52.75
CA GLY A 507 -1.91 5.87 53.14
C GLY A 507 -1.04 4.69 52.68
N LEU A 508 -1.55 3.79 51.82
CA LEU A 508 -0.92 2.50 51.55
C LEU A 508 0.50 2.61 50.98
N SER A 509 0.74 3.59 50.10
CA SER A 509 2.05 3.83 49.50
C SER A 509 3.06 4.36 50.53
N ALA A 510 2.64 5.24 51.44
CA ALA A 510 3.49 5.75 52.52
C ALA A 510 3.87 4.61 53.48
N LEU A 511 2.90 3.80 53.89
CA LEU A 511 3.12 2.63 54.75
C LEU A 511 4.03 1.57 54.10
N ALA A 512 4.07 1.49 52.77
CA ALA A 512 4.94 0.55 52.07
C ALA A 512 6.42 0.92 52.26
N ALA A 513 6.73 2.22 52.33
CA ALA A 513 8.06 2.76 52.54
C ALA A 513 8.53 2.76 54.00
N ASP A 514 7.60 2.58 54.96
CA ASP A 514 7.93 2.58 56.39
C ASP A 514 8.73 1.33 56.79
N ALA A 515 10.03 1.52 57.04
CA ALA A 515 10.95 0.44 57.42
C ALA A 515 10.70 -0.11 58.84
N LYS A 516 10.09 0.67 59.74
CA LYS A 516 9.79 0.29 61.13
C LYS A 516 8.38 -0.28 61.31
N LEU A 517 7.56 -0.30 60.25
CA LEU A 517 6.21 -0.86 60.29
C LEU A 517 6.27 -2.39 60.31
N GLY A 518 5.80 -2.99 61.40
CA GLY A 518 5.79 -4.45 61.58
C GLY A 518 4.53 -5.13 61.03
N ALA A 519 3.35 -4.57 61.31
CA ALA A 519 2.06 -5.15 60.91
C ALA A 519 0.96 -4.08 60.80
N ILE A 520 -0.05 -4.35 59.97
CA ILE A 520 -1.26 -3.55 59.82
C ILE A 520 -2.47 -4.42 60.20
N THR A 521 -3.24 -3.97 61.19
CA THR A 521 -4.53 -4.55 61.57
C THR A 521 -5.65 -3.64 61.06
N LEU A 522 -6.62 -4.20 60.36
CA LEU A 522 -7.82 -3.50 59.92
C LEU A 522 -8.88 -3.57 61.03
N THR A 523 -9.44 -2.42 61.42
CA THR A 523 -10.36 -2.29 62.57
C THR A 523 -11.84 -2.32 62.20
N ASP A 524 -12.17 -2.40 60.92
CA ASP A 524 -13.53 -2.45 60.43
C ASP A 524 -14.07 -3.89 60.36
N ALA A 525 -14.94 -4.20 59.39
CA ALA A 525 -15.63 -5.48 59.28
C ALA A 525 -14.65 -6.68 59.36
N SER A 526 -15.14 -7.86 59.78
CA SER A 526 -14.30 -9.05 59.94
C SER A 526 -13.52 -9.47 58.67
N ARG A 527 -13.97 -9.03 57.49
CA ARG A 527 -13.27 -9.23 56.21
C ARG A 527 -13.54 -8.07 55.24
N PRO A 528 -12.86 -6.92 55.39
CA PRO A 528 -13.12 -5.72 54.61
C PRO A 528 -12.58 -5.85 53.18
N SER A 529 -13.17 -5.10 52.26
CA SER A 529 -12.76 -5.03 50.86
C SER A 529 -11.95 -3.76 50.61
N LEU A 530 -10.70 -3.91 50.18
CA LEU A 530 -9.81 -2.80 49.83
C LEU A 530 -9.91 -2.56 48.33
N THR A 531 -10.46 -1.40 47.95
CA THR A 531 -10.51 -0.97 46.55
C THR A 531 -9.30 -0.12 46.23
N LEU A 532 -8.43 -0.61 45.33
CA LEU A 532 -7.18 0.04 44.95
C LEU A 532 -7.15 0.34 43.46
N THR A 533 -6.47 1.40 43.05
CA THR A 533 -6.08 1.53 41.64
C THR A 533 -4.93 0.55 41.33
N GLY A 534 -4.73 0.16 40.07
CA GLY A 534 -3.60 -0.69 39.67
C GLY A 534 -2.23 -0.14 40.09
N ALA A 535 -2.07 1.19 40.01
CA ALA A 535 -0.88 1.88 40.50
C ALA A 535 -0.72 1.78 42.02
N ALA A 536 -1.81 1.99 42.78
CA ALA A 536 -1.80 1.89 44.23
C ALA A 536 -1.54 0.45 44.73
N TYR A 537 -2.06 -0.57 44.03
CA TYR A 537 -1.76 -1.98 44.32
C TYR A 537 -0.27 -2.28 44.16
N THR A 538 0.34 -1.81 43.06
CA THR A 538 1.76 -2.04 42.76
C THR A 538 2.66 -1.32 43.78
N ALA A 539 2.42 -0.02 43.99
CA ALA A 539 3.19 0.79 44.93
C ALA A 539 3.00 0.36 46.39
N GLY A 540 1.81 -0.13 46.74
CA GLY A 540 1.43 -0.54 48.09
C GLY A 540 1.71 -2.01 48.43
N SER A 541 2.30 -2.78 47.52
CA SER A 541 2.46 -4.24 47.67
C SER A 541 3.18 -4.67 48.95
N ALA A 542 4.21 -3.93 49.38
CA ALA A 542 4.92 -4.18 50.63
C ALA A 542 4.06 -3.91 51.88
N ALA A 543 3.20 -2.89 51.85
CA ALA A 543 2.24 -2.63 52.93
C ALA A 543 1.14 -3.69 52.97
N LEU A 544 0.60 -4.08 51.81
CA LEU A 544 -0.41 -5.15 51.72
C LEU A 544 0.09 -6.47 52.33
N ALA A 545 1.36 -6.82 52.11
CA ALA A 545 1.97 -8.01 52.69
C ALA A 545 2.07 -7.96 54.23
N ARG A 546 2.05 -6.75 54.83
CA ARG A 546 2.09 -6.53 56.28
C ARG A 546 0.69 -6.52 56.91
N ILE A 547 -0.40 -6.61 56.13
CA ILE A 547 -1.76 -6.69 56.69
C ILE A 547 -2.00 -8.07 57.31
N SER A 548 -2.17 -8.11 58.63
CA SER A 548 -2.42 -9.34 59.38
C SER A 548 -3.91 -9.72 59.44
N SER A 549 -4.82 -8.76 59.28
CA SER A 549 -6.27 -9.02 59.20
C SER A 549 -6.64 -9.80 57.93
N THR A 550 -7.74 -10.55 57.95
CA THR A 550 -8.30 -11.12 56.72
C THR A 550 -8.96 -10.02 55.89
N TYR A 551 -8.62 -9.87 54.61
CA TYR A 551 -9.21 -8.88 53.70
C TYR A 551 -9.37 -9.43 52.27
N THR A 552 -10.15 -8.72 51.46
CA THR A 552 -10.25 -8.93 50.00
C THR A 552 -9.81 -7.69 49.24
N LEU A 553 -9.40 -7.85 47.98
CA LEU A 553 -8.96 -6.77 47.10
C LEU A 553 -9.85 -6.65 45.87
N VAL A 554 -10.24 -5.42 45.58
CA VAL A 554 -10.80 -5.03 44.28
C VAL A 554 -9.81 -4.07 43.65
N VAL A 555 -9.27 -4.39 42.47
CA VAL A 555 -8.27 -3.54 41.82
C VAL A 555 -8.85 -2.90 40.56
N THR A 556 -8.95 -1.58 40.51
CA THR A 556 -9.48 -0.85 39.36
C THR A 556 -8.36 -0.26 38.50
N GLY A 557 -8.52 -0.30 37.18
CA GLY A 557 -7.55 0.30 36.26
C GLY A 557 -6.14 -0.29 36.35
N ALA A 558 -6.05 -1.62 36.48
CA ALA A 558 -4.81 -2.35 36.34
C ALA A 558 -4.27 -2.28 34.90
N THR A 559 -2.96 -2.39 34.70
CA THR A 559 -2.39 -2.57 33.35
C THR A 559 -2.48 -4.04 32.94
N VAL A 560 -2.43 -4.33 31.64
CA VAL A 560 -2.45 -5.70 31.11
C VAL A 560 -1.31 -6.54 31.69
N ILE A 561 -0.14 -5.93 31.90
CA ILE A 561 1.04 -6.58 32.50
C ILE A 561 0.74 -7.11 33.90
N SER A 562 -0.05 -6.39 34.69
CA SER A 562 -0.38 -6.77 36.07
C SER A 562 -1.55 -7.77 36.18
N ALA A 563 -2.30 -7.99 35.10
CA ALA A 563 -3.53 -8.80 35.11
C ALA A 563 -3.29 -10.25 35.58
N ALA A 564 -2.25 -10.92 35.06
CA ALA A 564 -1.92 -12.30 35.44
C ALA A 564 -1.60 -12.43 36.94
N ALA A 565 -0.88 -11.46 37.51
CA ALA A 565 -0.55 -11.44 38.94
C ALA A 565 -1.80 -11.20 39.80
N LEU A 566 -2.71 -10.33 39.35
CA LEU A 566 -3.99 -10.07 40.02
C LEU A 566 -4.92 -11.30 39.95
N GLN A 567 -4.97 -11.97 38.81
CA GLN A 567 -5.72 -13.21 38.62
C GLN A 567 -5.23 -14.29 39.60
N ALA A 568 -3.91 -14.47 39.73
CA ALA A 568 -3.31 -15.46 40.61
C ALA A 568 -3.47 -15.13 42.10
N ASN A 569 -3.57 -13.85 42.47
CA ASN A 569 -3.64 -13.44 43.87
C ASN A 569 -4.98 -13.86 44.51
N ALA A 570 -4.93 -14.76 45.49
CA ALA A 570 -6.11 -15.29 46.19
C ALA A 570 -6.91 -14.23 46.97
N LYS A 571 -6.31 -13.09 47.32
CA LYS A 571 -6.99 -11.98 47.98
C LYS A 571 -7.78 -11.11 47.00
N VAL A 572 -7.42 -11.10 45.72
CA VAL A 572 -8.14 -10.35 44.68
C VAL A 572 -9.44 -11.08 44.34
N THR A 573 -10.56 -10.40 44.53
CA THR A 573 -11.90 -10.89 44.19
C THR A 573 -12.31 -10.45 42.79
N SER A 574 -11.91 -9.25 42.38
CA SER A 574 -12.11 -8.76 41.02
C SER A 574 -11.07 -7.70 40.66
N PHE A 575 -10.79 -7.56 39.37
CA PHE A 575 -10.02 -6.43 38.87
C PHE A 575 -10.56 -5.92 37.53
N THR A 576 -10.30 -4.65 37.22
CA THR A 576 -10.53 -4.06 35.89
C THR A 576 -9.22 -3.63 35.28
N VAL A 577 -9.12 -3.66 33.97
CA VAL A 577 -7.94 -3.21 33.22
C VAL A 577 -8.20 -1.83 32.64
N SER A 578 -7.23 -0.93 32.72
CA SER A 578 -7.21 0.36 32.02
C SER A 578 -5.86 0.52 31.34
N ASP A 579 -5.80 0.33 30.03
CA ASP A 579 -4.55 0.28 29.27
C ASP A 579 -4.75 0.70 27.81
N THR A 580 -3.68 0.83 27.05
CA THR A 580 -3.74 1.13 25.61
C THR A 580 -4.27 -0.06 24.81
N ALA A 581 -4.91 0.22 23.67
CA ALA A 581 -5.42 -0.76 22.72
C ALA A 581 -4.32 -1.71 22.23
N ALA A 582 -3.10 -1.21 22.05
CA ALA A 582 -1.95 -2.03 21.68
C ALA A 582 -1.62 -3.07 22.77
N ASN A 583 -1.58 -2.65 24.04
CA ASN A 583 -1.30 -3.56 25.16
C ASN A 583 -2.44 -4.56 25.36
N VAL A 584 -3.69 -4.13 25.22
CA VAL A 584 -4.86 -5.02 25.30
C VAL A 584 -4.85 -6.05 24.17
N VAL A 585 -4.49 -5.66 22.95
CA VAL A 585 -4.33 -6.60 21.81
C VAL A 585 -3.23 -7.62 22.10
N ALA A 586 -2.09 -7.19 22.62
CA ALA A 586 -0.98 -8.09 22.96
C ALA A 586 -1.34 -9.12 24.05
N GLY A 587 -2.17 -8.74 25.01
CA GLY A 587 -2.64 -9.61 26.10
C GLY A 587 -4.02 -10.25 25.90
N LEU A 588 -4.64 -10.11 24.73
CA LEU A 588 -6.07 -10.34 24.54
C LEU A 588 -6.53 -11.77 24.91
N SER A 589 -5.74 -12.79 24.53
CA SER A 589 -6.04 -14.19 24.84
C SER A 589 -5.92 -14.50 26.34
N ALA A 590 -4.89 -13.98 27.01
CA ALA A 590 -4.69 -14.16 28.44
C ALA A 590 -5.82 -13.50 29.24
N LEU A 591 -6.18 -12.25 28.91
CA LEU A 591 -7.31 -11.54 29.51
C LEU A 591 -8.65 -12.26 29.29
N GLY A 592 -8.79 -13.00 28.17
CA GLY A 592 -9.98 -13.80 27.90
C GLY A 592 -10.18 -14.93 28.91
N ALA A 593 -9.06 -15.52 29.37
CA ALA A 593 -9.04 -16.62 30.33
C ALA A 593 -9.16 -16.16 31.79
N ASP A 594 -8.90 -14.88 32.09
CA ASP A 594 -8.98 -14.34 33.45
C ASP A 594 -10.42 -14.36 33.99
N THR A 595 -10.66 -15.15 35.04
CA THR A 595 -11.98 -15.31 35.65
C THR A 595 -12.36 -14.19 36.62
N LYS A 596 -11.38 -13.44 37.13
CA LYS A 596 -11.57 -12.30 38.05
C LYS A 596 -11.61 -10.95 37.32
N LEU A 597 -11.35 -10.92 36.01
CA LEU A 597 -11.40 -9.71 35.20
C LEU A 597 -12.86 -9.28 34.94
N GLY A 598 -13.18 -8.05 35.36
CA GLY A 598 -14.48 -7.42 35.13
C GLY A 598 -14.56 -6.74 33.77
N THR A 599 -14.05 -5.51 33.67
CA THR A 599 -14.07 -4.70 32.45
C THR A 599 -12.67 -4.29 31.99
N ILE A 600 -12.55 -3.97 30.72
CA ILE A 600 -11.36 -3.40 30.08
C ILE A 600 -11.71 -2.01 29.55
N THR A 601 -11.01 -0.99 30.01
CA THR A 601 -11.08 0.39 29.52
C THR A 601 -9.84 0.67 28.66
N LEU A 602 -10.05 1.20 27.46
CA LEU A 602 -8.97 1.65 26.58
C LEU A 602 -8.62 3.11 26.87
N THR A 603 -7.33 3.42 27.04
CA THR A 603 -6.83 4.76 27.38
C THR A 603 -6.45 5.62 26.17
N ASP A 604 -6.54 5.08 24.94
CA ASP A 604 -6.24 5.83 23.71
C ASP A 604 -7.34 6.85 23.35
N ALA A 605 -7.23 7.44 22.15
CA ALA A 605 -8.24 8.31 21.57
C ALA A 605 -9.66 7.72 21.66
N SER A 606 -10.69 8.56 21.58
CA SER A 606 -12.09 8.20 21.92
C SER A 606 -12.67 6.97 21.22
N ARG A 607 -12.09 6.51 20.10
CA ARG A 607 -12.52 5.28 19.40
C ARG A 607 -11.36 4.58 18.67
N PRO A 608 -10.48 3.84 19.36
CA PRO A 608 -9.30 3.23 18.76
C PRO A 608 -9.67 2.01 17.90
N SER A 609 -8.83 1.72 16.90
CA SER A 609 -8.96 0.55 16.03
C SER A 609 -8.00 -0.56 16.45
N LEU A 610 -8.54 -1.69 16.91
CA LEU A 610 -7.75 -2.85 17.31
C LEU A 610 -7.50 -3.72 16.07
N THR A 611 -6.24 -3.86 15.69
CA THR A 611 -5.84 -4.71 14.57
C THR A 611 -5.53 -6.12 15.09
N LEU A 612 -6.28 -7.12 14.64
CA LEU A 612 -6.21 -8.50 15.12
C LEU A 612 -5.99 -9.45 13.95
N THR A 613 -5.24 -10.52 14.15
CA THR A 613 -5.31 -11.66 13.23
C THR A 613 -6.65 -12.38 13.42
N SER A 614 -7.13 -13.10 12.40
CA SER A 614 -8.35 -13.91 12.49
C SER A 614 -8.35 -14.90 13.67
N ALA A 615 -7.20 -15.51 13.96
CA ALA A 615 -7.00 -16.38 15.12
C ALA A 615 -7.09 -15.62 16.45
N ALA A 616 -6.47 -14.44 16.56
CA ALA A 616 -6.54 -13.62 17.77
C ALA A 616 -7.96 -13.07 18.02
N PHE A 617 -8.70 -12.72 16.96
CA PHE A 617 -10.10 -12.32 17.06
C PHE A 617 -10.99 -13.45 17.63
N ALA A 618 -10.82 -14.69 17.15
CA ALA A 618 -11.57 -15.83 17.64
C ALA A 618 -11.22 -16.16 19.12
N ALA A 619 -9.92 -16.27 19.43
CA ALA A 619 -9.45 -16.60 20.78
C ALA A 619 -9.74 -15.49 21.81
N GLY A 620 -9.74 -14.22 21.38
CA GLY A 620 -9.93 -13.06 22.24
C GLY A 620 -11.37 -12.63 22.46
N SER A 621 -12.36 -13.36 21.93
CA SER A 621 -13.78 -12.97 21.96
C SER A 621 -14.31 -12.65 23.37
N ALA A 622 -13.90 -13.41 24.39
CA ALA A 622 -14.27 -13.17 25.78
C ALA A 622 -13.68 -11.85 26.33
N ALA A 623 -12.43 -11.52 26.01
CA ALA A 623 -11.82 -10.26 26.40
C ALA A 623 -12.44 -9.07 25.65
N LEU A 624 -12.69 -9.22 24.34
CA LEU A 624 -13.34 -8.19 23.52
C LEU A 624 -14.74 -7.82 24.04
N ALA A 625 -15.49 -8.80 24.55
CA ALA A 625 -16.80 -8.59 25.17
C ALA A 625 -16.73 -7.80 26.49
N ARG A 626 -15.58 -7.82 27.18
CA ARG A 626 -15.35 -7.08 28.42
C ARG A 626 -14.84 -5.64 28.19
N ILE A 627 -14.51 -5.26 26.96
CA ILE A 627 -14.09 -3.89 26.64
C ILE A 627 -15.29 -2.93 26.72
N SER A 628 -15.28 -2.01 27.68
CA SER A 628 -16.34 -1.02 27.89
C SER A 628 -16.15 0.27 27.08
N SER A 629 -14.93 0.60 26.68
CA SER A 629 -14.67 1.74 25.78
C SER A 629 -15.25 1.49 24.39
N THR A 630 -15.57 2.55 23.63
CA THR A 630 -15.93 2.39 22.22
C THR A 630 -14.69 2.07 21.40
N TYR A 631 -14.73 1.04 20.55
CA TYR A 631 -13.62 0.63 19.69
C TYR A 631 -14.12 0.08 18.35
N THR A 632 -13.22 0.00 17.38
CA THR A 632 -13.43 -0.68 16.09
C THR A 632 -12.41 -1.81 15.94
N LEU A 633 -12.72 -2.79 15.08
CA LEU A 633 -11.86 -3.93 14.78
C LEU A 633 -11.43 -3.91 13.31
N ALA A 634 -10.14 -4.11 13.10
CA ALA A 634 -9.56 -4.43 11.79
C ALA A 634 -8.99 -5.84 11.85
N VAL A 635 -9.59 -6.80 11.13
CA VAL A 635 -9.19 -8.22 11.22
C VAL A 635 -8.36 -8.62 10.01
N THR A 636 -7.17 -9.17 10.20
CA THR A 636 -6.27 -9.58 9.12
C THR A 636 -6.21 -11.09 8.96
N GLY A 637 -6.08 -11.56 7.71
CA GLY A 637 -5.86 -12.98 7.40
C GLY A 637 -7.06 -13.87 7.75
N ALA A 638 -8.28 -13.40 7.56
CA ALA A 638 -9.47 -14.24 7.67
C ALA A 638 -9.53 -15.25 6.51
N THR A 639 -10.03 -16.46 6.76
CA THR A 639 -10.36 -17.35 5.64
C THR A 639 -11.63 -16.86 4.95
N VAL A 640 -11.86 -17.29 3.70
CA VAL A 640 -13.08 -16.98 2.96
C VAL A 640 -14.33 -17.43 3.72
N ALA A 641 -14.25 -18.57 4.41
CA ALA A 641 -15.32 -19.08 5.26
C ALA A 641 -15.63 -18.17 6.48
N GLY A 642 -14.63 -17.47 7.01
CA GLY A 642 -14.79 -16.53 8.13
C GLY A 642 -15.28 -15.13 7.74
N ALA A 643 -15.23 -14.78 6.45
CA ALA A 643 -15.51 -13.44 5.97
C ALA A 643 -16.94 -12.97 6.31
N ALA A 644 -17.95 -13.83 6.13
CA ALA A 644 -19.35 -13.49 6.42
C ALA A 644 -19.59 -13.13 7.90
N ALA A 645 -18.93 -13.84 8.82
CA ALA A 645 -19.04 -13.55 10.25
C ALA A 645 -18.41 -12.20 10.62
N LEU A 646 -17.26 -11.87 10.00
CA LEU A 646 -16.60 -10.58 10.17
C LEU A 646 -17.41 -9.45 9.56
N GLN A 647 -18.02 -9.67 8.39
CA GLN A 647 -18.91 -8.72 7.74
C GLN A 647 -20.11 -8.36 8.64
N ALA A 648 -20.73 -9.37 9.25
CA ALA A 648 -21.88 -9.20 10.15
C ALA A 648 -21.53 -8.51 11.48
N ASN A 649 -20.28 -8.62 11.95
CA ASN A 649 -19.88 -8.04 13.23
C ASN A 649 -19.84 -6.50 13.17
N ALA A 650 -20.68 -5.85 13.96
CA ALA A 650 -20.82 -4.38 13.97
C ALA A 650 -19.56 -3.62 14.43
N LYS A 651 -18.68 -4.27 15.22
CA LYS A 651 -17.41 -3.68 15.65
C LYS A 651 -16.33 -3.77 14.58
N VAL A 652 -16.42 -4.74 13.66
CA VAL A 652 -15.49 -4.87 12.53
C VAL A 652 -15.79 -3.79 11.50
N THR A 653 -14.80 -2.95 11.23
CA THR A 653 -14.86 -1.90 10.21
C THR A 653 -14.14 -2.31 8.94
N SER A 654 -13.14 -3.17 9.04
CA SER A 654 -12.43 -3.72 7.89
C SER A 654 -11.91 -5.13 8.20
N PHE A 655 -11.81 -5.95 7.17
CA PHE A 655 -11.05 -7.20 7.27
C PHE A 655 -10.29 -7.51 5.99
N THR A 656 -9.21 -8.27 6.10
CA THR A 656 -8.49 -8.86 4.97
C THR A 656 -8.65 -10.37 4.98
N VAL A 657 -8.69 -10.96 3.80
CA VAL A 657 -8.76 -12.41 3.62
C VAL A 657 -7.37 -12.96 3.29
N GLY A 658 -6.97 -14.03 3.96
CA GLY A 658 -5.77 -14.82 3.65
C GLY A 658 -6.19 -16.27 3.41
N ASP A 659 -6.25 -16.70 2.16
CA ASP A 659 -6.75 -18.03 1.80
C ASP A 659 -6.16 -18.53 0.48
N THR A 660 -6.37 -19.80 0.14
CA THR A 660 -5.90 -20.39 -1.12
C THR A 660 -6.67 -19.84 -2.33
N ALA A 661 -6.05 -19.82 -3.50
CA ALA A 661 -6.66 -19.41 -4.76
C ALA A 661 -7.95 -20.19 -5.06
N ALA A 662 -7.97 -21.49 -4.74
CA ALA A 662 -9.16 -22.33 -4.89
C ALA A 662 -10.32 -21.85 -4.01
N ASN A 663 -10.06 -21.54 -2.73
CA ASN A 663 -11.09 -21.06 -1.80
C ASN A 663 -11.59 -19.66 -2.18
N VAL A 664 -10.69 -18.77 -2.61
CA VAL A 664 -11.06 -17.42 -3.08
C VAL A 664 -11.93 -17.50 -4.33
N VAL A 665 -11.61 -18.39 -5.28
CA VAL A 665 -12.46 -18.62 -6.47
C VAL A 665 -13.83 -19.16 -6.06
N ALA A 666 -13.88 -20.16 -5.18
CA ALA A 666 -15.13 -20.78 -4.73
C ALA A 666 -16.04 -19.79 -3.97
N GLY A 667 -15.47 -18.89 -3.17
CA GLY A 667 -16.22 -17.87 -2.41
C GLY A 667 -16.28 -16.49 -3.04
N LEU A 668 -15.86 -16.33 -4.31
CA LEU A 668 -15.78 -15.02 -4.97
C LEU A 668 -17.11 -14.25 -4.95
N SER A 669 -18.24 -14.96 -5.10
CA SER A 669 -19.57 -14.38 -5.05
C SER A 669 -19.95 -13.88 -3.65
N ALA A 670 -19.55 -14.58 -2.59
CA ALA A 670 -19.77 -14.16 -1.21
C ALA A 670 -18.92 -12.92 -0.88
N LEU A 671 -17.63 -12.96 -1.22
CA LEU A 671 -16.70 -11.84 -1.01
C LEU A 671 -17.12 -10.56 -1.76
N LYS A 672 -17.88 -10.69 -2.86
CA LYS A 672 -18.44 -9.55 -3.58
C LYS A 672 -19.47 -8.77 -2.76
N ALA A 673 -20.20 -9.43 -1.87
CA ALA A 673 -21.19 -8.78 -1.01
C ALA A 673 -20.53 -8.09 0.20
N ASP A 674 -19.26 -8.40 0.50
CA ASP A 674 -18.57 -7.88 1.67
C ASP A 674 -18.06 -6.45 1.46
N THR A 675 -18.78 -5.50 2.06
CA THR A 675 -18.43 -4.07 2.02
C THR A 675 -17.22 -3.71 2.88
N LYS A 676 -16.87 -4.56 3.86
CA LYS A 676 -15.74 -4.36 4.78
C LYS A 676 -14.45 -5.05 4.34
N LEU A 677 -14.49 -5.83 3.25
CA LEU A 677 -13.31 -6.51 2.71
C LEU A 677 -12.32 -5.50 2.11
N GLY A 678 -11.14 -5.37 2.71
CA GLY A 678 -10.09 -4.43 2.26
C GLY A 678 -9.10 -5.04 1.26
N ALA A 679 -8.63 -6.26 1.50
CA ALA A 679 -7.62 -6.93 0.68
C ALA A 679 -7.75 -8.46 0.76
N ILE A 680 -7.24 -9.15 -0.24
CA ILE A 680 -7.10 -10.61 -0.27
C ILE A 680 -5.63 -10.95 -0.50
N THR A 681 -5.06 -11.84 0.29
CA THR A 681 -3.72 -12.40 0.08
C THR A 681 -3.85 -13.90 -0.15
N LEU A 682 -3.22 -14.40 -1.20
CA LEU A 682 -3.26 -15.83 -1.54
C LEU A 682 -2.19 -16.58 -0.75
N THR A 683 -2.55 -17.71 -0.14
CA THR A 683 -1.64 -18.50 0.72
C THR A 683 -0.95 -19.65 -0.01
N ASP A 684 -1.25 -19.89 -1.29
CA ASP A 684 -0.60 -20.94 -2.08
C ASP A 684 0.89 -20.64 -2.29
N ALA A 685 1.71 -21.70 -2.36
CA ALA A 685 3.13 -21.56 -2.67
C ALA A 685 3.37 -21.14 -4.14
N GLY A 686 4.41 -20.34 -4.38
CA GLY A 686 4.77 -19.89 -5.73
C GLY A 686 3.90 -18.73 -6.24
N GLN A 687 3.62 -18.70 -7.55
CA GLN A 687 2.69 -17.74 -8.15
C GLN A 687 1.32 -18.42 -8.34
N PRO A 688 0.31 -18.10 -7.52
CA PRO A 688 -0.98 -18.79 -7.57
C PRO A 688 -1.76 -18.43 -8.85
N SER A 689 -2.46 -19.42 -9.41
CA SER A 689 -3.32 -19.26 -10.59
C SER A 689 -4.80 -19.40 -10.22
N LEU A 690 -5.62 -18.39 -10.51
CA LEU A 690 -7.06 -18.44 -10.32
C LEU A 690 -7.74 -18.88 -11.62
N THR A 691 -8.36 -20.06 -11.59
CA THR A 691 -9.19 -20.54 -12.70
C THR A 691 -10.62 -20.05 -12.53
N LEU A 692 -11.08 -19.17 -13.42
CA LEU A 692 -12.37 -18.49 -13.33
C LEU A 692 -13.18 -18.75 -14.59
N THR A 693 -14.50 -18.94 -14.47
CA THR A 693 -15.37 -18.80 -15.64
C THR A 693 -15.41 -17.34 -16.09
N SER A 694 -15.68 -17.07 -17.37
CA SER A 694 -15.79 -15.70 -17.89
C SER A 694 -16.83 -14.85 -17.13
N ALA A 695 -17.94 -15.47 -16.72
CA ALA A 695 -18.94 -14.84 -15.87
C ALA A 695 -18.40 -14.48 -14.48
N ALA A 696 -17.66 -15.38 -13.83
CA ALA A 696 -17.06 -15.13 -12.52
C ALA A 696 -15.96 -14.06 -12.58
N TYR A 697 -15.12 -14.08 -13.61
CA TYR A 697 -14.11 -13.04 -13.86
C TYR A 697 -14.74 -11.65 -13.99
N THR A 698 -15.78 -11.53 -14.83
CA THR A 698 -16.47 -10.25 -15.05
C THR A 698 -17.18 -9.78 -13.78
N ALA A 699 -17.98 -10.66 -13.17
CA ALA A 699 -18.78 -10.32 -11.99
C ALA A 699 -17.93 -10.05 -10.74
N GLY A 700 -16.79 -10.71 -10.61
CA GLY A 700 -15.88 -10.63 -9.46
C GLY A 700 -14.69 -9.69 -9.65
N SER A 701 -14.60 -8.97 -10.78
CA SER A 701 -13.47 -8.08 -11.12
C SER A 701 -13.06 -7.13 -9.99
N ALA A 702 -14.03 -6.51 -9.31
CA ALA A 702 -13.77 -5.62 -8.17
C ALA A 702 -13.17 -6.34 -6.94
N VAL A 703 -13.52 -7.61 -6.72
CA VAL A 703 -12.96 -8.44 -5.65
C VAL A 703 -11.57 -8.94 -6.05
N ILE A 704 -11.40 -9.37 -7.30
CA ILE A 704 -10.10 -9.80 -7.86
C ILE A 704 -9.07 -8.66 -7.79
N ALA A 705 -9.51 -7.41 -8.01
CA ALA A 705 -8.66 -6.23 -7.86
C ALA A 705 -8.13 -6.01 -6.43
N LYS A 706 -8.78 -6.59 -5.42
CA LYS A 706 -8.32 -6.55 -4.01
C LYS A 706 -7.26 -7.60 -3.70
N ILE A 707 -6.93 -8.51 -4.63
CA ILE A 707 -5.87 -9.50 -4.44
C ILE A 707 -4.50 -8.81 -4.50
N THR A 708 -3.75 -8.92 -3.41
CA THR A 708 -2.39 -8.39 -3.28
C THR A 708 -1.36 -9.49 -3.58
N GLY A 709 -0.20 -9.09 -4.13
CA GLY A 709 0.86 -10.02 -4.54
C GLY A 709 0.82 -10.44 -6.01
N SER A 710 1.72 -11.35 -6.40
CA SER A 710 1.77 -11.88 -7.76
C SER A 710 0.79 -13.06 -7.90
N TYR A 711 -0.03 -13.03 -8.95
CA TYR A 711 -0.99 -14.08 -9.28
C TYR A 711 -1.26 -14.06 -10.79
N THR A 712 -1.77 -15.16 -11.31
CA THR A 712 -2.21 -15.29 -12.70
C THR A 712 -3.68 -15.68 -12.75
N LEU A 713 -4.32 -15.39 -13.88
CA LEU A 713 -5.71 -15.73 -14.16
C LEU A 713 -5.75 -16.68 -15.36
N ALA A 714 -6.54 -17.75 -15.22
CA ALA A 714 -6.91 -18.65 -16.29
C ALA A 714 -8.43 -18.58 -16.48
N VAL A 715 -8.90 -17.99 -17.59
CA VAL A 715 -10.33 -17.74 -17.79
C VAL A 715 -10.97 -18.77 -18.71
N THR A 716 -12.04 -19.43 -18.29
CA THR A 716 -12.73 -20.46 -19.06
C THR A 716 -14.06 -19.98 -19.64
N GLY A 717 -14.36 -20.41 -20.86
CA GLY A 717 -15.65 -20.11 -21.52
C GLY A 717 -15.88 -18.62 -21.81
N ALA A 718 -14.83 -17.90 -22.22
CA ALA A 718 -14.95 -16.53 -22.71
C ALA A 718 -15.72 -16.50 -24.04
N THR A 719 -16.50 -15.45 -24.32
CA THR A 719 -17.05 -15.26 -25.66
C THR A 719 -15.99 -14.61 -26.56
N VAL A 720 -16.15 -14.72 -27.88
CA VAL A 720 -15.25 -14.08 -28.85
C VAL A 720 -15.16 -12.57 -28.60
N GLY A 721 -16.27 -11.93 -28.23
CA GLY A 721 -16.29 -10.49 -27.91
C GLY A 721 -15.46 -10.09 -26.68
N THR A 722 -15.20 -11.04 -25.77
CA THR A 722 -14.38 -10.79 -24.56
C THR A 722 -12.91 -11.17 -24.72
N ALA A 723 -12.56 -11.90 -25.80
CA ALA A 723 -11.22 -12.44 -26.02
C ALA A 723 -10.13 -11.34 -26.05
N THR A 724 -10.36 -10.25 -26.78
CA THR A 724 -9.41 -9.12 -26.88
C THR A 724 -9.09 -8.50 -25.51
N ALA A 725 -10.11 -8.35 -24.65
CA ALA A 725 -9.92 -7.78 -23.31
C ALA A 725 -9.12 -8.72 -22.40
N LEU A 726 -9.37 -10.04 -22.51
CA LEU A 726 -8.60 -11.05 -21.80
C LEU A 726 -7.16 -11.14 -22.29
N GLN A 727 -6.94 -11.04 -23.62
CA GLN A 727 -5.60 -10.99 -24.19
C GLN A 727 -4.81 -9.79 -23.66
N GLY A 728 -5.44 -8.61 -23.60
CA GLY A 728 -4.83 -7.38 -23.10
C GLY A 728 -4.55 -7.36 -21.59
N ASN A 729 -5.25 -8.17 -20.79
CA ASN A 729 -5.02 -8.20 -19.35
C ASN A 729 -3.71 -8.95 -19.02
N ALA A 730 -2.74 -8.23 -18.45
CA ALA A 730 -1.43 -8.77 -18.07
C ALA A 730 -1.49 -9.91 -17.05
N LYS A 731 -2.53 -9.95 -16.19
CA LYS A 731 -2.73 -11.03 -15.21
C LYS A 731 -3.29 -12.30 -15.84
N VAL A 732 -3.99 -12.20 -16.98
CA VAL A 732 -4.49 -13.36 -17.72
C VAL A 732 -3.32 -14.00 -18.46
N THR A 733 -3.07 -15.27 -18.16
CA THR A 733 -2.00 -16.07 -18.82
C THR A 733 -2.57 -17.04 -19.84
N SER A 734 -3.80 -17.51 -19.61
CA SER A 734 -4.52 -18.34 -20.56
C SER A 734 -6.02 -18.03 -20.51
N PHE A 735 -6.70 -18.20 -21.64
CA PHE A 735 -8.14 -18.28 -21.66
C PHE A 735 -8.64 -19.31 -22.69
N THR A 736 -9.86 -19.80 -22.49
CA THR A 736 -10.58 -20.60 -23.47
C THR A 736 -11.82 -19.84 -23.93
N VAL A 737 -12.18 -20.01 -25.19
CA VAL A 737 -13.41 -19.41 -25.75
C VAL A 737 -14.52 -20.46 -25.80
N GLY A 738 -15.70 -20.12 -25.32
CA GLY A 738 -16.93 -20.87 -25.44
C GLY A 738 -17.96 -20.03 -26.18
N ASP A 739 -18.16 -20.24 -27.47
CA ASP A 739 -19.05 -19.40 -28.29
C ASP A 739 -19.65 -20.17 -29.48
N THR A 740 -20.60 -19.57 -30.18
CA THR A 740 -21.22 -20.18 -31.37
C THR A 740 -20.26 -20.18 -32.56
N ALA A 741 -20.43 -21.13 -33.48
CA ALA A 741 -19.65 -21.24 -34.70
C ALA A 741 -19.70 -19.96 -35.55
N ALA A 742 -20.86 -19.27 -35.59
CA ALA A 742 -21.01 -18.01 -36.29
C ALA A 742 -20.14 -16.89 -35.69
N ASN A 743 -20.08 -16.79 -34.36
CA ASN A 743 -19.25 -15.80 -33.67
C ASN A 743 -17.75 -16.12 -33.83
N VAL A 744 -17.38 -17.40 -33.75
CA VAL A 744 -15.99 -17.85 -33.98
C VAL A 744 -15.55 -17.55 -35.41
N VAL A 745 -16.40 -17.77 -36.43
CA VAL A 745 -16.13 -17.39 -37.82
C VAL A 745 -15.91 -15.89 -37.96
N THR A 746 -16.79 -15.09 -37.35
CA THR A 746 -16.72 -13.62 -37.41
C THR A 746 -15.45 -13.08 -36.76
N GLY A 747 -15.03 -13.66 -35.63
CA GLY A 747 -13.84 -13.24 -34.88
C GLY A 747 -12.56 -14.03 -35.20
N LEU A 748 -12.57 -14.90 -36.21
CA LEU A 748 -11.48 -15.85 -36.47
C LEU A 748 -10.10 -15.17 -36.61
N SER A 749 -10.06 -14.02 -37.29
CA SER A 749 -8.83 -13.25 -37.50
C SER A 749 -8.28 -12.62 -36.21
N ALA A 750 -9.17 -12.15 -35.33
CA ALA A 750 -8.77 -11.61 -34.02
C ALA A 750 -8.19 -12.72 -33.14
N LEU A 751 -8.89 -13.85 -33.06
CA LEU A 751 -8.45 -15.03 -32.30
C LEU A 751 -7.13 -15.61 -32.82
N ALA A 752 -6.81 -15.43 -34.11
CA ALA A 752 -5.54 -15.88 -34.70
C ALA A 752 -4.32 -15.16 -34.13
N SER A 753 -4.53 -13.95 -33.60
CA SER A 753 -3.47 -13.14 -33.00
C SER A 753 -3.38 -13.34 -31.47
N ASP A 754 -4.32 -14.06 -30.86
CA ASP A 754 -4.37 -14.26 -29.41
C ASP A 754 -3.41 -15.36 -28.94
N ALA A 755 -2.24 -14.93 -28.46
CA ALA A 755 -1.22 -15.83 -27.90
C ALA A 755 -1.69 -16.56 -26.62
N LYS A 756 -2.63 -15.98 -25.86
CA LYS A 756 -3.15 -16.55 -24.61
C LYS A 756 -4.36 -17.46 -24.81
N LEU A 757 -4.93 -17.52 -26.02
CA LEU A 757 -6.03 -18.43 -26.36
C LEU A 757 -5.53 -19.87 -26.38
N SER A 758 -6.06 -20.73 -25.51
CA SER A 758 -5.63 -22.12 -25.35
C SER A 758 -6.57 -23.14 -26.01
N ALA A 759 -7.88 -22.88 -26.00
CA ALA A 759 -8.87 -23.75 -26.63
C ALA A 759 -10.14 -22.97 -27.01
N ILE A 760 -10.89 -23.50 -27.99
CA ILE A 760 -12.23 -23.05 -28.35
C ILE A 760 -13.19 -24.23 -28.20
N THR A 761 -14.32 -24.01 -27.54
CA THR A 761 -15.46 -24.92 -27.48
C THR A 761 -16.63 -24.24 -28.18
N LEU A 762 -17.23 -24.91 -29.15
CA LEU A 762 -18.43 -24.43 -29.82
C LEU A 762 -19.66 -24.73 -28.97
N THR A 763 -20.51 -23.72 -28.73
CA THR A 763 -21.72 -23.84 -27.90
C THR A 763 -22.95 -24.29 -28.67
N ASP A 764 -22.88 -24.38 -30.01
CA ASP A 764 -23.96 -24.90 -30.84
C ASP A 764 -24.21 -26.39 -30.56
N ALA A 765 -25.47 -26.83 -30.68
CA ALA A 765 -25.80 -28.24 -30.59
C ALA A 765 -25.26 -29.05 -31.79
N GLY A 766 -24.80 -30.27 -31.53
CA GLY A 766 -24.40 -31.22 -32.58
C GLY A 766 -23.03 -30.91 -33.21
N ARG A 767 -22.95 -30.97 -34.55
CA ARG A 767 -21.74 -30.69 -35.35
C ARG A 767 -21.96 -29.44 -36.21
N PRO A 768 -21.78 -28.21 -35.67
CA PRO A 768 -21.99 -26.99 -36.43
C PRO A 768 -21.01 -26.86 -37.61
N SER A 769 -21.44 -26.15 -38.66
CA SER A 769 -20.60 -25.86 -39.83
C SER A 769 -20.03 -24.45 -39.76
N LEU A 770 -18.71 -24.33 -39.93
CA LEU A 770 -18.01 -23.05 -40.05
C LEU A 770 -17.81 -22.74 -41.53
N THR A 771 -18.50 -21.71 -42.02
CA THR A 771 -18.37 -21.24 -43.41
C THR A 771 -17.26 -20.20 -43.50
N LEU A 772 -16.16 -20.52 -44.17
CA LEU A 772 -14.97 -19.69 -44.28
C LEU A 772 -14.66 -19.38 -45.74
N THR A 773 -14.14 -18.19 -46.03
CA THR A 773 -13.48 -17.97 -47.33
C THR A 773 -12.18 -18.77 -47.38
N SER A 774 -11.69 -19.08 -48.58
CA SER A 774 -10.41 -19.79 -48.74
C SER A 774 -9.24 -19.07 -48.04
N ALA A 775 -9.24 -17.73 -48.03
CA ALA A 775 -8.24 -16.93 -47.33
C ALA A 775 -8.35 -17.08 -45.80
N ALA A 776 -9.57 -17.00 -45.25
CA ALA A 776 -9.81 -17.14 -43.82
C ALA A 776 -9.50 -18.56 -43.31
N PHE A 777 -9.77 -19.60 -44.11
CA PHE A 777 -9.40 -20.98 -43.80
C PHE A 777 -7.88 -21.14 -43.63
N THR A 778 -7.09 -20.60 -44.58
CA THR A 778 -5.63 -20.68 -44.53
C THR A 778 -5.06 -19.87 -43.35
N ALA A 779 -5.48 -18.62 -43.21
CA ALA A 779 -5.00 -17.72 -42.16
C ALA A 779 -5.42 -18.18 -40.75
N GLY A 780 -6.61 -18.76 -40.62
CA GLY A 780 -7.18 -19.21 -39.34
C GLY A 780 -6.80 -20.65 -38.95
N SER A 781 -5.95 -21.34 -39.71
CA SER A 781 -5.62 -22.76 -39.48
C SER A 781 -5.16 -23.07 -38.06
N ALA A 782 -4.33 -22.21 -37.46
CA ALA A 782 -3.87 -22.34 -36.07
C ALA A 782 -5.00 -22.19 -35.04
N VAL A 783 -5.99 -21.33 -35.31
CA VAL A 783 -7.17 -21.13 -34.45
C VAL A 783 -8.12 -22.32 -34.57
N LEU A 784 -8.35 -22.79 -35.80
CA LEU A 784 -9.19 -23.94 -36.08
C LEU A 784 -8.65 -25.19 -35.35
N ALA A 785 -7.33 -25.35 -35.26
CA ALA A 785 -6.70 -26.44 -34.49
C ALA A 785 -6.96 -26.36 -32.97
N LYS A 786 -7.30 -25.17 -32.43
CA LYS A 786 -7.68 -24.99 -31.03
C LYS A 786 -9.16 -25.32 -30.77
N ILE A 787 -9.98 -25.56 -31.81
CA ILE A 787 -11.38 -25.97 -31.63
C ILE A 787 -11.44 -27.43 -31.19
N THR A 788 -11.90 -27.65 -29.97
CA THR A 788 -12.01 -28.97 -29.34
C THR A 788 -13.35 -29.66 -29.62
N SER A 789 -14.42 -28.89 -29.86
CA SER A 789 -15.72 -29.41 -30.29
C SER A 789 -15.63 -30.07 -31.67
N SER A 790 -16.55 -31.00 -31.97
CA SER A 790 -16.68 -31.51 -33.34
C SER A 790 -17.37 -30.47 -34.23
N TYR A 791 -16.78 -30.17 -35.38
CA TYR A 791 -17.32 -29.21 -36.35
C TYR A 791 -17.11 -29.68 -37.78
N ASN A 792 -17.86 -29.09 -38.69
CA ASN A 792 -17.71 -29.20 -40.13
C ASN A 792 -17.18 -27.87 -40.69
N LEU A 793 -16.51 -27.90 -41.83
CA LEU A 793 -16.07 -26.72 -42.57
C LEU A 793 -16.76 -26.69 -43.93
N THR A 794 -17.19 -25.49 -44.31
CA THR A 794 -17.57 -25.14 -45.67
C THR A 794 -16.64 -24.04 -46.15
N VAL A 795 -15.86 -24.29 -47.21
CA VAL A 795 -14.88 -23.30 -47.71
C VAL A 795 -15.38 -22.66 -49.00
N THR A 796 -15.49 -21.34 -49.06
CA THR A 796 -15.99 -20.62 -50.23
C THR A 796 -14.86 -19.92 -50.99
N GLY A 797 -14.98 -19.90 -52.32
CA GLY A 797 -14.05 -19.20 -53.20
C GLY A 797 -12.62 -19.76 -53.16
N ALA A 798 -12.48 -21.08 -53.03
CA ALA A 798 -11.21 -21.77 -53.18
C ALA A 798 -10.71 -21.70 -54.63
N THR A 799 -9.40 -21.74 -54.86
CA THR A 799 -8.87 -21.87 -56.22
C THR A 799 -8.78 -23.35 -56.60
N VAL A 800 -8.72 -23.66 -57.89
CA VAL A 800 -8.57 -25.03 -58.39
C VAL A 800 -7.33 -25.71 -57.81
N GLY A 801 -6.24 -24.95 -57.62
CA GLY A 801 -5.01 -25.46 -57.00
C GLY A 801 -5.16 -25.90 -55.53
N THR A 802 -6.15 -25.37 -54.81
CA THR A 802 -6.40 -25.73 -53.40
C THR A 802 -7.47 -26.81 -53.22
N ALA A 803 -8.19 -27.17 -54.29
CA ALA A 803 -9.32 -28.10 -54.26
C ALA A 803 -8.94 -29.47 -53.66
N ALA A 804 -7.82 -30.05 -54.09
CA ALA A 804 -7.36 -31.36 -53.60
C ALA A 804 -7.07 -31.37 -52.09
N ALA A 805 -6.49 -30.29 -51.55
CA ALA A 805 -6.21 -30.16 -50.12
C ALA A 805 -7.51 -30.05 -49.30
N LEU A 806 -8.49 -29.31 -49.81
CA LEU A 806 -9.82 -29.19 -49.21
C LEU A 806 -10.58 -30.53 -49.26
N GLN A 807 -10.48 -31.25 -50.38
CA GLN A 807 -11.04 -32.58 -50.52
C GLN A 807 -10.47 -33.56 -49.48
N GLY A 808 -9.15 -33.53 -49.28
CA GLY A 808 -8.44 -34.38 -48.30
C GLY A 808 -8.68 -34.02 -46.83
N ASN A 809 -9.10 -32.79 -46.53
CA ASN A 809 -9.33 -32.37 -45.15
C ASN A 809 -10.62 -32.99 -44.58
N ALA A 810 -10.49 -33.81 -43.53
CA ALA A 810 -11.60 -34.52 -42.91
C ALA A 810 -12.67 -33.62 -42.28
N LYS A 811 -12.33 -32.38 -41.90
CA LYS A 811 -13.29 -31.41 -41.35
C LYS A 811 -14.07 -30.69 -42.45
N VAL A 812 -13.52 -30.59 -43.67
CA VAL A 812 -14.22 -29.98 -44.81
C VAL A 812 -15.30 -30.94 -45.31
N THR A 813 -16.53 -30.45 -45.36
CA THR A 813 -17.70 -31.17 -45.85
C THR A 813 -18.13 -30.71 -47.23
N SER A 814 -17.92 -29.43 -47.54
CA SER A 814 -18.14 -28.86 -48.85
C SER A 814 -17.18 -27.71 -49.14
N PHE A 815 -16.84 -27.48 -50.40
CA PHE A 815 -16.16 -26.25 -50.82
C PHE A 815 -16.67 -25.75 -52.17
N THR A 816 -16.58 -24.45 -52.41
CA THR A 816 -16.86 -23.83 -53.72
C THR A 816 -15.59 -23.26 -54.31
N ILE A 817 -15.49 -23.27 -55.63
CA ILE A 817 -14.34 -22.74 -56.35
C ILE A 817 -14.66 -21.33 -56.86
N GLY A 818 -13.72 -20.40 -56.70
CA GLY A 818 -13.70 -19.08 -57.31
C GLY A 818 -12.38 -18.93 -58.07
N ASP A 819 -12.39 -19.17 -59.38
CA ASP A 819 -11.14 -19.17 -60.18
C ASP A 819 -11.41 -18.76 -61.64
N THR A 820 -10.36 -18.54 -62.42
CA THR A 820 -10.47 -18.20 -63.84
C THR A 820 -10.92 -19.39 -64.69
N ALA A 821 -11.58 -19.11 -65.82
CA ALA A 821 -12.02 -20.11 -66.79
C ALA A 821 -10.87 -20.99 -67.29
N ALA A 822 -9.67 -20.41 -67.46
CA ALA A 822 -8.48 -21.15 -67.85
C ALA A 822 -8.08 -22.20 -66.79
N ASN A 823 -8.06 -21.81 -65.51
CA ASN A 823 -7.71 -22.72 -64.41
C ASN A 823 -8.78 -23.80 -64.22
N VAL A 824 -10.06 -23.45 -64.35
CA VAL A 824 -11.17 -24.43 -64.28
C VAL A 824 -11.09 -25.44 -65.43
N VAL A 825 -10.75 -25.00 -66.65
CA VAL A 825 -10.54 -25.91 -67.79
C VAL A 825 -9.33 -26.82 -67.56
N ALA A 826 -8.22 -26.27 -67.07
CA ALA A 826 -7.01 -27.06 -66.79
C ALA A 826 -7.24 -28.12 -65.69
N GLY A 827 -8.06 -27.80 -64.68
CA GLY A 827 -8.40 -28.71 -63.58
C GLY A 827 -9.70 -29.49 -63.76
N LEU A 828 -10.34 -29.43 -64.92
CA LEU A 828 -11.70 -29.93 -65.14
C LEU A 828 -11.86 -31.42 -64.76
N SER A 829 -10.86 -32.24 -65.08
CA SER A 829 -10.86 -33.67 -64.76
C SER A 829 -10.69 -33.94 -63.26
N ALA A 830 -9.79 -33.20 -62.59
CA ALA A 830 -9.54 -33.34 -61.15
C ALA A 830 -10.77 -32.93 -60.33
N LEU A 831 -11.40 -31.81 -60.69
CA LEU A 831 -12.64 -31.32 -60.07
C LEU A 831 -13.80 -32.30 -60.22
N GLY A 832 -13.79 -33.14 -61.27
CA GLY A 832 -14.79 -34.19 -61.49
C GLY A 832 -14.74 -35.30 -60.44
N ALA A 833 -13.58 -35.52 -59.80
CA ALA A 833 -13.39 -36.50 -58.75
C ALA A 833 -13.71 -35.95 -57.34
N ASP A 834 -13.85 -34.64 -57.19
CA ASP A 834 -14.06 -34.01 -55.89
C ASP A 834 -15.50 -34.15 -55.41
N ALA A 835 -15.73 -35.12 -54.52
CA ALA A 835 -17.04 -35.38 -53.93
C ALA A 835 -17.56 -34.23 -53.07
N LYS A 836 -16.67 -33.38 -52.52
CA LYS A 836 -17.03 -32.24 -51.67
C LYS A 836 -17.18 -30.92 -52.45
N LEU A 837 -16.92 -30.91 -53.76
CA LEU A 837 -17.08 -29.72 -54.59
C LEU A 837 -18.56 -29.37 -54.77
N GLY A 838 -18.95 -28.18 -54.34
CA GLY A 838 -20.31 -27.64 -54.49
C GLY A 838 -20.51 -26.93 -55.82
N THR A 839 -20.16 -25.65 -55.88
CA THR A 839 -20.30 -24.79 -57.06
C THR A 839 -18.96 -24.20 -57.50
N ILE A 840 -18.90 -23.74 -58.76
CA ILE A 840 -17.77 -23.03 -59.34
C ILE A 840 -18.26 -21.66 -59.81
N THR A 841 -17.58 -20.61 -59.39
CA THR A 841 -17.79 -19.23 -59.85
C THR A 841 -16.54 -18.81 -60.61
N LEU A 842 -16.72 -18.38 -61.87
CA LEU A 842 -15.62 -17.88 -62.69
C LEU A 842 -15.30 -16.43 -62.29
N THR A 843 -14.03 -16.13 -62.08
CA THR A 843 -13.55 -14.80 -61.65
C THR A 843 -13.16 -13.89 -62.82
N ASP A 844 -13.21 -14.37 -64.06
CA ASP A 844 -12.94 -13.56 -65.25
C ASP A 844 -13.98 -12.45 -65.42
N ALA A 845 -13.56 -11.34 -66.02
CA ALA A 845 -14.48 -10.26 -66.37
C ALA A 845 -15.43 -10.69 -67.51
N GLY A 846 -16.70 -10.32 -67.40
CA GLY A 846 -17.70 -10.55 -68.45
C GLY A 846 -18.18 -12.00 -68.54
N ARG A 847 -18.33 -12.51 -69.77
CA ARG A 847 -18.82 -13.87 -70.05
C ARG A 847 -17.69 -14.69 -70.69
N PRO A 848 -16.81 -15.34 -69.90
CA PRO A 848 -15.65 -16.05 -70.43
C PRO A 848 -16.03 -17.26 -71.29
N SER A 849 -15.16 -17.58 -72.25
CA SER A 849 -15.30 -18.75 -73.12
C SER A 849 -14.40 -19.89 -72.65
N LEU A 850 -14.98 -21.04 -72.34
CA LEU A 850 -14.26 -22.27 -72.00
C LEU A 850 -14.01 -23.07 -73.28
N THR A 851 -12.74 -23.15 -73.68
CA THR A 851 -12.32 -23.94 -74.84
C THR A 851 -12.02 -25.37 -74.40
N LEU A 852 -12.78 -26.33 -74.90
CA LEU A 852 -12.70 -27.74 -74.52
C LEU A 852 -12.50 -28.62 -75.76
N THR A 853 -11.75 -29.70 -75.62
CA THR A 853 -11.83 -30.80 -76.59
C THR A 853 -13.16 -31.54 -76.41
N SER A 854 -13.63 -32.23 -77.45
CA SER A 854 -14.86 -33.04 -77.36
C SER A 854 -14.81 -34.05 -76.20
N ALA A 855 -13.65 -34.64 -75.92
CA ALA A 855 -13.46 -35.55 -74.80
C ALA A 855 -13.58 -34.85 -73.43
N ALA A 856 -12.96 -33.68 -73.27
CA ALA A 856 -13.05 -32.89 -72.04
C ALA A 856 -14.47 -32.35 -71.80
N TYR A 857 -15.18 -31.98 -72.85
CA TYR A 857 -16.59 -31.57 -72.78
C TYR A 857 -17.49 -32.69 -72.24
N SER A 858 -17.35 -33.90 -72.80
CA SER A 858 -18.15 -35.06 -72.36
C SER A 858 -17.81 -35.48 -70.93
N ALA A 859 -16.53 -35.62 -70.61
CA ALA A 859 -16.06 -36.06 -69.28
C ALA A 859 -16.31 -35.00 -68.20
N GLY A 860 -16.21 -33.72 -68.53
CA GLY A 860 -16.37 -32.61 -67.61
C GLY A 860 -17.81 -32.12 -67.42
N SER A 861 -18.80 -32.77 -68.04
CA SER A 861 -20.21 -32.32 -68.03
C SER A 861 -20.77 -32.10 -66.62
N ALA A 862 -20.45 -32.97 -65.66
CA ALA A 862 -20.85 -32.82 -64.26
C ALA A 862 -20.19 -31.61 -63.57
N VAL A 863 -18.95 -31.28 -63.93
CA VAL A 863 -18.24 -30.11 -63.39
C VAL A 863 -18.75 -28.82 -64.03
N LEU A 864 -19.00 -28.83 -65.35
CA LEU A 864 -19.60 -27.71 -66.07
C LEU A 864 -20.99 -27.34 -65.53
N ALA A 865 -21.77 -28.33 -65.06
CA ALA A 865 -23.06 -28.11 -64.42
C ALA A 865 -22.95 -27.41 -63.04
N LYS A 866 -21.79 -27.51 -62.38
CA LYS A 866 -21.51 -26.81 -61.11
C LYS A 866 -21.10 -25.36 -61.32
N ILE A 867 -20.81 -24.93 -62.56
CA ILE A 867 -20.46 -23.53 -62.86
C ILE A 867 -21.71 -22.65 -62.82
N THR A 868 -21.76 -21.71 -61.88
CA THR A 868 -22.89 -20.79 -61.68
C THR A 868 -22.72 -19.47 -62.43
N SER A 869 -21.49 -19.05 -62.72
CA SER A 869 -21.22 -17.86 -63.55
C SER A 869 -21.73 -18.07 -64.97
N SER A 870 -22.05 -16.97 -65.67
CA SER A 870 -22.35 -17.05 -67.10
C SER A 870 -21.08 -17.36 -67.88
N TYR A 871 -21.11 -18.35 -68.75
CA TYR A 871 -20.00 -18.73 -69.62
C TYR A 871 -20.49 -19.20 -70.98
N THR A 872 -19.58 -19.21 -71.94
CA THR A 872 -19.78 -19.84 -73.25
C THR A 872 -18.81 -20.99 -73.45
N LEU A 873 -19.14 -21.91 -74.35
CA LEU A 873 -18.32 -23.08 -74.68
C LEU A 873 -17.86 -22.99 -76.14
N ALA A 874 -16.58 -23.26 -76.34
CA ALA A 874 -15.98 -23.51 -77.64
C ALA A 874 -15.46 -24.95 -77.66
N VAL A 875 -16.07 -25.85 -78.44
CA VAL A 875 -15.72 -27.28 -78.42
C VAL A 875 -14.96 -27.68 -79.70
N THR A 876 -13.78 -28.27 -79.55
CA THR A 876 -12.92 -28.68 -80.68
C THR A 876 -12.84 -30.19 -80.84
N GLY A 877 -12.56 -30.66 -82.06
CA GLY A 877 -12.42 -32.09 -82.34
C GLY A 877 -13.73 -32.86 -82.22
N VAL A 878 -14.83 -32.24 -82.61
CA VAL A 878 -16.18 -32.79 -82.51
C VAL A 878 -16.44 -33.73 -83.69
N ALA A 879 -16.88 -34.96 -83.45
CA ALA A 879 -17.36 -35.83 -84.52
C ALA A 879 -18.63 -35.26 -85.16
N VAL A 880 -18.80 -35.42 -86.47
CA VAL A 880 -19.97 -34.89 -87.23
C VAL A 880 -21.29 -35.36 -86.62
N ALA A 881 -21.33 -36.59 -86.10
CA ALA A 881 -22.51 -37.15 -85.42
C ALA A 881 -22.98 -36.32 -84.21
N ASN A 882 -22.09 -35.58 -83.54
CA ASN A 882 -22.39 -34.79 -82.36
C ASN A 882 -22.61 -33.29 -82.67
N ALA A 883 -22.47 -32.89 -83.94
CA ALA A 883 -22.59 -31.50 -84.37
C ALA A 883 -23.95 -30.90 -84.01
N THR A 884 -25.04 -31.61 -84.34
CA THR A 884 -26.42 -31.17 -84.06
C THR A 884 -26.68 -30.99 -82.56
N THR A 885 -26.12 -31.88 -81.72
CA THR A 885 -26.25 -31.78 -80.26
C THR A 885 -25.57 -30.51 -79.73
N LEU A 886 -24.36 -30.21 -80.19
CA LEU A 886 -23.63 -29.01 -79.80
C LEU A 886 -24.26 -27.74 -80.38
N GLN A 887 -24.80 -27.82 -81.60
CA GLN A 887 -25.57 -26.74 -82.21
C GLN A 887 -26.78 -26.37 -81.35
N GLY A 888 -27.52 -27.35 -80.84
CA GLY A 888 -28.69 -27.14 -79.96
C GLY A 888 -28.35 -26.65 -78.56
N ASN A 889 -27.10 -26.81 -78.10
CA ASN A 889 -26.72 -26.40 -76.76
C ASN A 889 -26.54 -24.86 -76.66
N ALA A 890 -27.37 -24.20 -75.86
CA ALA A 890 -27.37 -22.75 -75.68
C ALA A 890 -26.06 -22.17 -75.13
N LYS A 891 -25.26 -22.96 -74.39
CA LYS A 891 -23.96 -22.52 -73.85
C LYS A 891 -22.85 -22.60 -74.89
N VAL A 892 -23.00 -23.44 -75.93
CA VAL A 892 -22.02 -23.55 -77.01
C VAL A 892 -22.21 -22.39 -77.98
N THR A 893 -21.15 -21.61 -78.16
CA THR A 893 -21.11 -20.49 -79.14
C THR A 893 -20.35 -20.86 -80.40
N SER A 894 -19.40 -21.78 -80.30
CA SER A 894 -18.69 -22.32 -81.45
C SER A 894 -18.33 -23.78 -81.24
N PHE A 895 -18.29 -24.55 -82.32
CA PHE A 895 -17.66 -25.85 -82.33
C PHE A 895 -16.91 -26.11 -83.63
N ALA A 896 -15.82 -26.87 -83.54
CA ALA A 896 -15.00 -27.29 -84.65
C ALA A 896 -15.08 -28.81 -84.80
N ILE A 897 -15.38 -29.27 -86.01
CA ILE A 897 -15.43 -30.69 -86.34
C ILE A 897 -14.02 -31.24 -86.48
N GLY A 898 -13.78 -32.42 -85.92
CA GLY A 898 -12.61 -33.26 -86.17
C GLY A 898 -13.09 -34.65 -86.54
N ASP A 899 -13.24 -34.95 -87.83
CA ASP A 899 -13.81 -36.23 -88.29
C ASP A 899 -13.27 -36.60 -89.68
N THR A 900 -13.56 -37.80 -90.14
CA THR A 900 -13.13 -38.29 -91.46
C THR A 900 -13.89 -37.60 -92.61
N ALA A 901 -13.27 -37.55 -93.79
CA ALA A 901 -13.85 -37.00 -95.01
C ALA A 901 -15.16 -37.69 -95.38
N ALA A 902 -15.24 -39.01 -95.19
CA ALA A 902 -16.46 -39.77 -95.40
C ALA A 902 -17.61 -39.28 -94.51
N ASN A 903 -17.35 -39.07 -93.22
CA ASN A 903 -18.36 -38.57 -92.27
C ASN A 903 -18.75 -37.12 -92.56
N VAL A 904 -17.80 -36.27 -92.97
CA VAL A 904 -18.09 -34.88 -93.37
C VAL A 904 -18.92 -34.84 -94.64
N VAL A 905 -18.67 -35.70 -95.64
CA VAL A 905 -19.49 -35.81 -96.86
C VAL A 905 -20.91 -36.28 -96.51
N ALA A 906 -21.02 -37.35 -95.71
CA ALA A 906 -22.32 -37.89 -95.31
C ALA A 906 -23.15 -36.88 -94.51
N GLY A 907 -22.50 -36.09 -93.64
CA GLY A 907 -23.14 -35.05 -92.81
C GLY A 907 -23.15 -33.66 -93.43
N LEU A 908 -22.70 -33.46 -94.68
CA LEU A 908 -22.51 -32.14 -95.29
C LEU A 908 -23.79 -31.30 -95.29
N SER A 909 -24.94 -31.94 -95.52
CA SER A 909 -26.26 -31.31 -95.50
C SER A 909 -26.69 -30.86 -94.10
N ALA A 910 -26.37 -31.64 -93.06
CA ALA A 910 -26.65 -31.31 -91.66
C ALA A 910 -25.75 -30.16 -91.18
N LEU A 911 -24.45 -30.25 -91.45
CA LEU A 911 -23.46 -29.23 -91.08
C LEU A 911 -23.74 -27.86 -91.71
N LYS A 912 -24.47 -27.81 -92.83
CA LYS A 912 -24.93 -26.58 -93.45
C LYS A 912 -25.87 -25.78 -92.55
N ALA A 913 -26.71 -26.47 -91.78
CA ALA A 913 -27.64 -25.83 -90.85
C ALA A 913 -26.96 -25.35 -89.55
N ASP A 914 -25.72 -25.78 -89.30
CA ASP A 914 -25.01 -25.49 -88.06
C ASP A 914 -24.36 -24.09 -88.09
N THR A 915 -25.05 -23.12 -87.51
CA THR A 915 -24.57 -21.73 -87.42
C THR A 915 -23.38 -21.54 -86.47
N LYS A 916 -23.17 -22.46 -85.53
CA LYS A 916 -22.06 -22.43 -84.56
C LYS A 916 -20.82 -23.19 -85.04
N LEU A 917 -20.91 -23.91 -86.15
CA LEU A 917 -19.76 -24.55 -86.78
C LEU A 917 -18.77 -23.49 -87.29
N ASN A 918 -17.55 -23.47 -86.79
CA ASN A 918 -16.55 -22.49 -87.23
C ASN A 918 -15.39 -23.09 -88.04
N ALA A 919 -15.07 -24.36 -87.84
CA ALA A 919 -14.01 -25.05 -88.54
C ALA A 919 -14.31 -26.55 -88.68
N ILE A 920 -13.75 -27.17 -89.70
CA ILE A 920 -13.70 -28.62 -89.90
C ILE A 920 -12.23 -28.98 -90.11
N THR A 921 -11.77 -30.01 -89.42
CA THR A 921 -10.46 -30.62 -89.63
C THR A 921 -10.71 -32.08 -89.95
N LEU A 922 -10.19 -32.53 -91.10
CA LEU A 922 -10.29 -33.93 -91.50
C LEU A 922 -9.25 -34.75 -90.74
N THR A 923 -9.69 -35.86 -90.15
CA THR A 923 -8.82 -36.75 -89.37
C THR A 923 -8.18 -37.86 -90.18
N ASP A 924 -8.52 -37.98 -91.47
CA ASP A 924 -7.89 -38.94 -92.37
C ASP A 924 -6.40 -38.64 -92.56
N ALA A 925 -5.61 -39.70 -92.77
CA ALA A 925 -4.22 -39.56 -93.13
C ALA A 925 -4.06 -38.95 -94.53
N GLY A 926 -3.12 -38.02 -94.68
CA GLY A 926 -2.77 -37.44 -95.98
C GLY A 926 -3.79 -36.43 -96.50
N ARG A 927 -4.15 -36.56 -97.79
CA ARG A 927 -5.01 -35.61 -98.51
C ARG A 927 -6.27 -36.32 -99.01
N PRO A 928 -7.32 -36.43 -98.17
CA PRO A 928 -8.50 -37.22 -98.49
C PRO A 928 -9.35 -36.58 -99.61
N SER A 929 -10.08 -37.42 -100.35
CA SER A 929 -10.97 -37.03 -101.44
C SER A 929 -12.43 -36.99 -100.97
N LEU A 930 -13.12 -35.89 -101.25
CA LEU A 930 -14.56 -35.70 -100.98
C LEU A 930 -15.33 -35.85 -102.30
N ALA A 931 -16.03 -36.98 -102.45
CA ALA A 931 -16.88 -37.24 -103.61
C ALA A 931 -18.27 -36.64 -103.38
N LEU A 932 -18.66 -35.70 -104.25
CA LEU A 932 -19.92 -34.95 -104.16
C LEU A 932 -20.66 -34.97 -105.49
N THR A 933 -21.99 -34.96 -105.45
CA THR A 933 -22.78 -34.58 -106.64
C THR A 933 -22.65 -33.07 -106.86
N SER A 934 -22.83 -32.60 -108.10
CA SER A 934 -22.81 -31.15 -108.41
C SER A 934 -23.78 -30.34 -107.53
N ALA A 935 -24.93 -30.93 -107.19
CA ALA A 935 -25.90 -30.36 -106.26
C ALA A 935 -25.35 -30.24 -104.82
N ALA A 936 -24.72 -31.30 -104.29
CA ALA A 936 -24.14 -31.29 -102.94
C ALA A 936 -22.94 -30.35 -102.81
N TYR A 937 -22.08 -30.29 -103.83
CA TYR A 937 -20.96 -29.34 -103.92
C TYR A 937 -21.45 -27.89 -103.86
N SER A 938 -22.43 -27.55 -104.70
CA SER A 938 -22.98 -26.19 -104.77
C SER A 938 -23.71 -25.82 -103.47
N ALA A 939 -24.53 -26.74 -102.94
CA ALA A 939 -25.29 -26.53 -101.73
C ALA A 939 -24.43 -26.48 -100.46
N GLY A 940 -23.29 -27.17 -100.43
CA GLY A 940 -22.39 -27.31 -99.27
C GLY A 940 -21.15 -26.41 -99.30
N SER A 941 -21.01 -25.53 -100.29
CA SER A 941 -19.83 -24.66 -100.49
C SER A 941 -19.41 -23.88 -99.23
N ALA A 942 -20.37 -23.33 -98.48
CA ALA A 942 -20.11 -22.61 -97.22
C ALA A 942 -19.57 -23.51 -96.10
N VAL A 943 -19.91 -24.81 -96.11
CA VAL A 943 -19.38 -25.80 -95.15
C VAL A 943 -18.00 -26.27 -95.58
N LEU A 944 -17.80 -26.52 -96.88
CA LEU A 944 -16.49 -26.90 -97.45
C LEU A 944 -15.43 -25.82 -97.23
N ALA A 945 -15.82 -24.54 -97.24
CA ALA A 945 -14.94 -23.42 -96.92
C ALA A 945 -14.44 -23.41 -95.47
N LYS A 946 -15.15 -24.10 -94.55
CA LYS A 946 -14.73 -24.26 -93.15
C LYS A 946 -13.73 -25.39 -92.97
N ILE A 947 -13.46 -26.20 -94.00
CA ILE A 947 -12.44 -27.26 -93.93
C ILE A 947 -11.05 -26.63 -93.98
N THR A 948 -10.32 -26.79 -92.88
CA THR A 948 -8.99 -26.23 -92.65
C THR A 948 -7.85 -27.16 -93.08
N SER A 949 -8.10 -28.48 -93.04
CA SER A 949 -7.16 -29.49 -93.54
C SER A 949 -7.11 -29.51 -95.07
N SER A 950 -6.04 -30.05 -95.64
CA SER A 950 -5.95 -30.27 -97.09
C SER A 950 -6.90 -31.38 -97.55
N TYR A 951 -7.61 -31.16 -98.66
CA TYR A 951 -8.48 -32.16 -99.29
C TYR A 951 -8.55 -31.96 -100.81
N ASP A 952 -9.09 -32.97 -101.48
CA ASP A 952 -9.45 -32.98 -102.91
C ASP A 952 -10.97 -33.19 -103.07
N LEU A 953 -11.55 -32.69 -104.17
CA LEU A 953 -12.97 -32.79 -104.49
C LEU A 953 -13.16 -33.52 -105.83
N VAL A 954 -14.07 -34.49 -105.83
CA VAL A 954 -14.54 -35.16 -107.04
C VAL A 954 -16.01 -34.84 -107.21
N VAL A 955 -16.39 -34.19 -108.32
CA VAL A 955 -17.77 -33.71 -108.54
C VAL A 955 -18.45 -34.45 -109.68
N THR A 956 -19.59 -35.09 -109.43
CA THR A 956 -20.31 -35.83 -110.48
C THR A 956 -21.55 -35.09 -110.99
N GLY A 957 -21.81 -35.21 -112.30
CA GLY A 957 -23.02 -34.70 -112.95
C GLY A 957 -23.14 -33.18 -112.96
N ALA A 958 -22.05 -32.47 -113.25
CA ALA A 958 -22.07 -31.03 -113.43
C ALA A 958 -22.75 -30.62 -114.74
N SER A 959 -23.46 -29.51 -114.77
CA SER A 959 -23.87 -28.87 -116.03
C SER A 959 -22.68 -28.15 -116.68
N VAL A 960 -22.79 -27.87 -117.97
CA VAL A 960 -21.82 -27.05 -118.73
C VAL A 960 -21.61 -25.70 -118.05
N THR A 961 -22.67 -25.08 -117.52
CA THR A 961 -22.61 -23.80 -116.81
C THR A 961 -21.67 -23.86 -115.59
N ASN A 962 -21.61 -25.01 -114.91
CA ASN A 962 -20.80 -25.18 -113.70
C ASN A 962 -19.37 -25.68 -113.98
N ALA A 963 -19.10 -26.19 -115.19
CA ALA A 963 -17.81 -26.78 -115.57
C ALA A 963 -16.63 -25.81 -115.35
N ALA A 964 -16.75 -24.56 -115.82
CA ALA A 964 -15.69 -23.56 -115.68
C ALA A 964 -15.37 -23.24 -114.20
N ALA A 965 -16.40 -23.20 -113.34
CA ALA A 965 -16.23 -22.96 -111.91
C ALA A 965 -15.59 -24.15 -111.20
N LEU A 966 -15.92 -25.38 -111.60
CA LEU A 966 -15.28 -26.60 -111.10
C LEU A 966 -13.81 -26.67 -111.54
N GLN A 967 -13.52 -26.30 -112.79
CA GLN A 967 -12.16 -26.23 -113.31
C GLN A 967 -11.30 -25.24 -112.53
N ALA A 968 -11.81 -24.02 -112.31
CA ALA A 968 -11.11 -22.96 -111.58
C ALA A 968 -10.89 -23.32 -110.10
N ASN A 969 -11.72 -24.16 -109.50
CA ASN A 969 -11.54 -24.56 -108.11
C ASN A 969 -10.35 -25.51 -107.98
N ALA A 970 -9.26 -25.01 -107.38
CA ALA A 970 -8.03 -25.78 -107.12
C ALA A 970 -8.23 -27.02 -106.24
N LYS A 971 -9.34 -27.12 -105.49
CA LYS A 971 -9.69 -28.30 -104.71
C LYS A 971 -10.36 -29.38 -105.54
N VAL A 972 -10.99 -29.06 -106.68
CA VAL A 972 -11.56 -30.07 -107.58
C VAL A 972 -10.42 -30.73 -108.35
N THR A 973 -10.36 -32.06 -108.29
CA THR A 973 -9.39 -32.87 -109.04
C THR A 973 -10.00 -33.46 -110.29
N SER A 974 -11.29 -33.79 -110.26
CA SER A 974 -12.01 -34.29 -111.43
C SER A 974 -13.51 -34.01 -111.32
N PHE A 975 -14.17 -33.84 -112.47
CA PHE A 975 -15.62 -33.85 -112.54
C PHE A 975 -16.16 -34.57 -113.78
N THR A 976 -17.42 -35.01 -113.70
CA THR A 976 -18.18 -35.51 -114.85
C THR A 976 -19.29 -34.52 -115.22
N LEU A 977 -19.64 -34.46 -116.50
CA LEU A 977 -20.60 -33.52 -117.04
C LEU A 977 -21.83 -34.23 -117.58
N SER A 978 -23.00 -33.62 -117.40
CA SER A 978 -24.26 -34.07 -117.97
C SER A 978 -25.08 -32.86 -118.41
N ASP A 979 -25.25 -32.67 -119.72
CA ASP A 979 -25.98 -31.52 -120.28
C ASP A 979 -26.53 -31.81 -121.70
N THR A 980 -27.23 -30.85 -122.29
CA THR A 980 -27.83 -30.95 -123.63
C THR A 980 -26.80 -30.82 -124.75
N ALA A 981 -27.08 -31.41 -125.92
CA ALA A 981 -26.22 -31.37 -127.10
C ALA A 981 -25.90 -29.94 -127.54
N ALA A 982 -26.88 -29.03 -127.49
CA ALA A 982 -26.66 -27.61 -127.80
C ALA A 982 -25.66 -26.95 -126.84
N ASN A 983 -25.80 -27.21 -125.53
CA ASN A 983 -24.91 -26.64 -124.51
C ASN A 983 -23.50 -27.22 -124.61
N VAL A 984 -23.39 -28.54 -124.82
CA VAL A 984 -22.10 -29.20 -124.99
C VAL A 984 -21.42 -28.74 -126.27
N LYS A 985 -22.14 -28.63 -127.40
CA LYS A 985 -21.60 -28.10 -128.66
C LYS A 985 -21.07 -26.68 -128.49
N ALA A 986 -21.88 -25.78 -127.90
CA ALA A 986 -21.49 -24.39 -127.70
C ALA A 986 -20.24 -24.26 -126.83
N ALA A 987 -20.06 -25.16 -125.86
CA ALA A 987 -18.95 -25.15 -124.93
C ALA A 987 -17.84 -26.16 -125.26
N LEU A 988 -17.95 -26.94 -126.33
CA LEU A 988 -17.05 -28.07 -126.59
C LEU A 988 -15.57 -27.68 -126.63
N PRO A 989 -15.17 -26.53 -127.24
CA PRO A 989 -13.78 -26.08 -127.16
C PRO A 989 -13.32 -25.84 -125.72
N ALA A 990 -14.17 -25.26 -124.87
CA ALA A 990 -13.88 -25.01 -123.47
C ALA A 990 -13.85 -26.31 -122.65
N LEU A 991 -14.76 -27.25 -122.92
CA LEU A 991 -14.81 -28.56 -122.26
C LEU A 991 -13.59 -29.43 -122.62
N ASN A 992 -13.04 -29.31 -123.84
CA ASN A 992 -11.83 -30.01 -124.24
C ASN A 992 -10.57 -29.40 -123.61
N ALA A 993 -10.55 -28.09 -123.38
CA ALA A 993 -9.51 -27.40 -122.64
C ALA A 993 -9.57 -27.68 -121.13
N ASP A 994 -10.72 -28.11 -120.63
CA ASP A 994 -10.92 -28.46 -119.23
C ASP A 994 -10.10 -29.70 -118.87
N THR A 995 -9.12 -29.60 -117.99
CA THR A 995 -8.24 -30.72 -117.63
C THR A 995 -8.83 -31.64 -116.56
N LYS A 996 -9.93 -31.23 -115.91
CA LYS A 996 -10.57 -31.97 -114.82
C LYS A 996 -11.84 -32.68 -115.28
N LEU A 997 -12.40 -32.32 -116.43
CA LEU A 997 -13.47 -33.08 -117.06
C LEU A 997 -12.98 -34.48 -117.45
N THR A 998 -13.72 -35.50 -117.03
CA THR A 998 -13.36 -36.91 -117.24
C THR A 998 -14.37 -37.69 -118.10
N GLN A 999 -15.63 -37.25 -118.14
CA GLN A 999 -16.69 -37.90 -118.91
C GLN A 999 -17.81 -36.90 -119.21
N MET A 1000 -18.44 -37.01 -120.38
CA MET A 1000 -19.63 -36.25 -120.75
C MET A 1000 -20.83 -37.17 -121.00
N THR A 1001 -22.00 -36.72 -120.53
CA THR A 1001 -23.30 -37.22 -120.97
C THR A 1001 -24.00 -36.10 -121.73
N ILE A 1002 -24.36 -36.37 -122.99
CA ILE A 1002 -24.88 -35.41 -123.95
C ILE A 1002 -26.29 -35.85 -124.36
N VAL A 1003 -27.26 -34.97 -124.21
CA VAL A 1003 -28.67 -35.26 -124.50
C VAL A 1003 -29.17 -34.44 -125.69
N GLY A 1004 -29.59 -35.11 -126.77
CA GLY A 1004 -30.16 -34.50 -127.97
C GLY A 1004 -31.54 -33.88 -127.74
N THR A 1005 -31.97 -33.03 -128.68
CA THR A 1005 -33.23 -32.28 -128.69
C THR A 1005 -34.15 -32.75 -129.83
N ALA A 1006 -35.30 -32.10 -130.02
CA ALA A 1006 -36.27 -32.47 -131.06
C ALA A 1006 -36.01 -31.77 -132.42
N GLY A 1007 -35.05 -30.85 -132.50
CA GLY A 1007 -34.64 -30.18 -133.75
C GLY A 1007 -33.37 -30.81 -134.31
N ALA A 1008 -33.00 -30.45 -135.54
CA ALA A 1008 -31.77 -30.95 -136.16
C ALA A 1008 -30.52 -30.54 -135.39
N ASP A 1009 -29.97 -31.49 -134.63
CA ASP A 1009 -28.79 -31.28 -133.82
C ASP A 1009 -27.55 -31.59 -134.64
N THR A 1010 -26.58 -30.66 -134.60
CA THR A 1010 -25.27 -30.88 -135.20
C THR A 1010 -24.22 -30.91 -134.10
N LEU A 1011 -23.55 -32.04 -133.92
CA LEU A 1011 -22.52 -32.23 -132.91
C LEU A 1011 -21.26 -32.77 -133.57
N ASP A 1012 -20.13 -32.11 -133.36
CA ASP A 1012 -18.84 -32.54 -133.88
C ASP A 1012 -17.89 -32.81 -132.72
N LEU A 1013 -17.67 -34.09 -132.42
CA LEU A 1013 -16.79 -34.56 -131.36
C LEU A 1013 -15.37 -34.92 -131.86
N THR A 1014 -15.00 -34.57 -133.09
CA THR A 1014 -13.69 -34.91 -133.68
C THR A 1014 -12.51 -34.57 -132.76
N ASN A 1015 -12.63 -33.49 -131.98
CA ASN A 1015 -11.61 -33.01 -131.04
C ASN A 1015 -11.91 -33.32 -129.56
N SER A 1016 -12.93 -34.14 -129.27
CA SER A 1016 -13.32 -34.45 -127.90
C SER A 1016 -12.26 -35.30 -127.21
N ARG A 1017 -11.81 -34.86 -126.02
CA ARG A 1017 -10.80 -35.59 -125.24
C ARG A 1017 -11.40 -36.67 -124.34
N VAL A 1018 -12.67 -36.54 -124.01
CA VAL A 1018 -13.34 -37.37 -123.01
C VAL A 1018 -14.44 -38.18 -123.64
N ALA A 1019 -14.65 -39.41 -123.17
CA ALA A 1019 -15.72 -40.26 -123.65
C ALA A 1019 -17.07 -39.56 -123.45
N ALA A 1020 -17.90 -39.60 -124.50
CA ALA A 1020 -19.23 -39.05 -124.51
C ALA A 1020 -20.26 -40.15 -124.65
N THR A 1021 -21.31 -40.08 -123.84
CA THR A 1021 -22.55 -40.81 -124.08
C THR A 1021 -23.55 -39.85 -124.71
N ILE A 1022 -23.96 -40.10 -125.94
CA ILE A 1022 -24.81 -39.26 -126.76
C ILE A 1022 -26.17 -39.93 -126.92
N ASN A 1023 -27.24 -39.16 -126.81
CA ASN A 1023 -28.61 -39.65 -126.97
C ASN A 1023 -29.31 -38.85 -128.08
N LEU A 1024 -29.65 -39.48 -129.20
CA LEU A 1024 -29.90 -38.81 -130.49
C LEU A 1024 -31.31 -38.27 -130.73
N GLY A 1025 -32.22 -38.33 -129.77
CA GLY A 1025 -33.58 -37.82 -130.00
C GLY A 1025 -34.27 -38.46 -131.22
N ASN A 1026 -35.31 -37.82 -131.77
CA ASN A 1026 -36.00 -38.24 -132.99
C ASN A 1026 -36.16 -37.02 -133.92
N ASN A 1027 -35.64 -37.08 -135.16
CA ASN A 1027 -35.81 -36.02 -136.17
C ASN A 1027 -36.69 -36.48 -137.37
N THR A 1028 -36.82 -35.72 -138.47
CA THR A 1028 -37.75 -35.96 -139.62
C THR A 1028 -37.11 -35.89 -141.02
N ALA A 1029 -35.79 -36.06 -141.15
CA ALA A 1029 -35.11 -35.98 -142.44
C ALA A 1029 -35.59 -37.04 -143.47
N LEU A 1030 -35.57 -36.68 -144.78
CA LEU A 1030 -36.08 -37.50 -145.90
C LEU A 1030 -35.01 -37.73 -147.00
N VAL A 1031 -35.10 -38.85 -147.74
CA VAL A 1031 -34.18 -39.23 -148.85
C VAL A 1031 -34.87 -39.42 -150.20
N SER A 1032 -34.10 -39.28 -151.29
CA SER A 1032 -34.56 -39.24 -152.69
C SER A 1032 -35.30 -40.47 -153.23
N ALA A 1033 -34.97 -41.68 -152.76
CA ALA A 1033 -35.58 -42.93 -153.27
C ALA A 1033 -35.70 -44.06 -152.22
N GLY A 1034 -35.65 -43.70 -150.93
CA GLY A 1034 -35.61 -44.63 -149.79
C GLY A 1034 -34.20 -45.16 -149.49
N LEU A 1035 -33.92 -45.48 -148.23
CA LEU A 1035 -32.59 -45.81 -147.69
C LEU A 1035 -31.93 -47.07 -148.29
N GLY A 1036 -32.68 -47.89 -149.03
CA GLY A 1036 -32.14 -49.05 -149.77
C GLY A 1036 -31.66 -48.75 -151.19
N SER A 1037 -31.78 -47.50 -151.65
CA SER A 1037 -31.31 -47.08 -152.98
C SER A 1037 -29.77 -47.18 -153.07
N PRO A 1038 -29.20 -47.57 -154.23
CA PRO A 1038 -27.74 -47.62 -154.41
C PRO A 1038 -27.07 -46.24 -154.37
N SER A 1039 -27.86 -45.15 -154.48
CA SER A 1039 -27.39 -43.78 -154.28
C SER A 1039 -28.48 -42.94 -153.61
N LEU A 1040 -28.10 -42.09 -152.66
CA LEU A 1040 -28.98 -41.25 -151.86
C LEU A 1040 -28.60 -39.77 -151.94
N THR A 1041 -29.64 -38.93 -151.98
CA THR A 1041 -29.55 -37.50 -151.76
C THR A 1041 -30.54 -37.14 -150.65
N PHE A 1042 -30.09 -36.41 -149.63
CA PHE A 1042 -30.95 -35.95 -148.55
C PHE A 1042 -31.74 -34.71 -148.97
N ALA A 1043 -33.06 -34.75 -148.79
CA ALA A 1043 -33.95 -33.63 -149.12
C ALA A 1043 -33.97 -32.57 -148.01
N THR A 1044 -33.75 -32.97 -146.77
CA THR A 1044 -33.67 -32.10 -145.58
C THR A 1044 -32.55 -32.58 -144.64
N PRO A 1045 -31.83 -31.69 -143.95
CA PRO A 1045 -30.81 -32.09 -142.97
C PRO A 1045 -31.44 -32.79 -141.76
N GLY A 1046 -30.94 -33.97 -141.39
CA GLY A 1046 -31.23 -34.62 -140.11
C GLY A 1046 -30.23 -34.26 -139.04
N ASP A 1047 -30.21 -34.99 -137.93
CA ASP A 1047 -29.11 -34.87 -136.99
C ASP A 1047 -27.82 -35.28 -137.68
N SER A 1048 -26.79 -34.50 -137.42
CA SER A 1048 -25.50 -34.67 -138.04
C SER A 1048 -24.45 -34.72 -136.95
N ILE A 1049 -24.01 -35.94 -136.69
CA ILE A 1049 -23.10 -36.23 -135.60
C ILE A 1049 -21.83 -36.75 -136.20
N ARG A 1050 -20.75 -36.04 -135.91
CA ARG A 1050 -19.42 -36.47 -136.27
C ARG A 1050 -18.73 -36.98 -135.04
N LEU A 1051 -18.42 -38.27 -135.07
CA LEU A 1051 -17.74 -38.95 -133.98
C LEU A 1051 -16.26 -38.61 -133.95
N GLY A 1052 -15.74 -38.65 -132.72
CA GLY A 1052 -14.38 -38.38 -132.36
C GLY A 1052 -13.47 -39.59 -132.46
N SER A 1053 -12.39 -39.52 -131.69
CA SER A 1053 -11.46 -40.64 -131.53
C SER A 1053 -11.64 -41.35 -130.18
N ALA A 1054 -12.52 -40.84 -129.31
CA ALA A 1054 -12.86 -41.50 -128.06
C ALA A 1054 -13.95 -42.54 -128.33
N ALA A 1055 -14.00 -43.60 -127.52
CA ALA A 1055 -15.08 -44.57 -127.62
C ALA A 1055 -16.40 -43.87 -127.24
N GLU A 1056 -17.23 -43.61 -128.22
CA GLU A 1056 -18.48 -42.89 -128.04
C GLU A 1056 -19.66 -43.86 -128.08
N VAL A 1057 -20.61 -43.63 -127.17
CA VAL A 1057 -21.83 -44.43 -127.09
C VAL A 1057 -22.97 -43.56 -127.57
N ILE A 1058 -23.59 -43.98 -128.66
CA ILE A 1058 -24.66 -43.30 -129.35
C ILE A 1058 -25.92 -44.11 -129.16
N ASN A 1059 -26.97 -43.47 -128.66
CA ASN A 1059 -28.26 -44.12 -128.46
C ASN A 1059 -29.27 -43.49 -129.42
N TYR A 1060 -29.94 -44.30 -130.23
CA TYR A 1060 -30.98 -43.85 -131.18
C TYR A 1060 -32.19 -44.79 -131.15
N THR A 1061 -33.38 -44.28 -131.43
CA THR A 1061 -34.60 -45.10 -131.49
C THR A 1061 -35.15 -45.16 -132.91
N LEU A 1062 -35.20 -46.36 -133.48
CA LEU A 1062 -35.69 -46.62 -134.83
C LEU A 1062 -37.23 -46.68 -134.85
N ALA A 1063 -37.87 -45.56 -135.14
CA ALA A 1063 -39.32 -45.43 -135.29
C ALA A 1063 -39.73 -45.07 -136.73
N SER A 1064 -40.98 -45.36 -137.15
CA SER A 1064 -41.47 -45.05 -138.51
C SER A 1064 -41.47 -43.56 -138.86
N ASN A 1065 -41.49 -42.70 -137.85
CA ASN A 1065 -41.39 -41.24 -137.94
C ASN A 1065 -40.03 -40.70 -137.42
N GLY A 1066 -39.07 -41.56 -137.09
CA GLY A 1066 -37.81 -41.19 -136.43
C GLY A 1066 -36.80 -40.48 -137.33
N GLY A 1067 -37.18 -40.17 -138.58
CA GLY A 1067 -36.33 -39.46 -139.53
C GLY A 1067 -35.02 -40.18 -139.81
N ILE A 1068 -34.05 -39.43 -140.34
CA ILE A 1068 -32.79 -39.99 -140.80
C ILE A 1068 -31.63 -39.26 -140.15
N GLU A 1069 -30.87 -39.98 -139.33
CA GLU A 1069 -29.72 -39.41 -138.65
C GLU A 1069 -28.43 -39.80 -139.36
N THR A 1070 -27.54 -38.83 -139.51
CA THR A 1070 -26.25 -39.03 -140.13
C THR A 1070 -25.19 -39.11 -139.05
N ILE A 1071 -24.53 -40.26 -138.97
CA ILE A 1071 -23.36 -40.44 -138.12
C ILE A 1071 -22.16 -40.55 -139.05
N ALA A 1072 -21.29 -39.56 -138.96
CA ALA A 1072 -20.03 -39.54 -139.67
C ALA A 1072 -18.91 -40.08 -138.78
N ASN A 1073 -17.91 -40.71 -139.39
CA ASN A 1073 -16.73 -41.27 -138.73
C ASN A 1073 -17.01 -42.41 -137.73
N PHE A 1074 -18.12 -43.15 -137.87
CA PHE A 1074 -18.41 -44.30 -137.00
C PHE A 1074 -17.37 -45.41 -137.22
N GLN A 1075 -16.62 -45.76 -136.19
CA GLN A 1075 -15.56 -46.78 -136.25
C GLN A 1075 -16.03 -48.12 -135.69
N PHE A 1076 -16.08 -49.13 -136.56
CA PHE A 1076 -16.49 -50.48 -136.20
C PHE A 1076 -15.53 -51.08 -135.16
N GLY A 1077 -16.06 -51.54 -134.02
CA GLY A 1077 -15.32 -52.11 -132.90
C GLY A 1077 -14.94 -51.10 -131.79
N VAL A 1078 -15.13 -49.80 -132.01
CA VAL A 1078 -14.73 -48.73 -131.08
C VAL A 1078 -15.93 -47.92 -130.61
N ASP A 1079 -16.73 -47.43 -131.55
CA ASP A 1079 -17.95 -46.71 -131.25
C ASP A 1079 -19.10 -47.68 -131.03
N GLN A 1080 -20.12 -47.26 -130.30
CA GLN A 1080 -21.32 -48.08 -130.11
C GLN A 1080 -22.55 -47.30 -130.53
N LEU A 1081 -23.24 -47.77 -131.57
CA LEU A 1081 -24.57 -47.30 -131.92
C LEU A 1081 -25.60 -48.29 -131.37
N VAL A 1082 -26.25 -47.90 -130.30
CA VAL A 1082 -27.33 -48.63 -129.66
C VAL A 1082 -28.65 -48.16 -130.25
N LEU A 1083 -29.24 -48.98 -131.12
CA LEU A 1083 -30.53 -48.77 -131.75
C LEU A 1083 -31.62 -49.43 -130.90
N ASN A 1084 -32.60 -48.66 -130.48
CA ASN A 1084 -33.84 -49.18 -129.91
C ASN A 1084 -34.84 -49.44 -131.05
N LEU A 1085 -35.28 -50.69 -131.24
CA LEU A 1085 -36.25 -51.03 -132.28
C LEU A 1085 -37.71 -50.73 -131.88
N ASN A 1086 -37.93 -50.17 -130.68
CA ASN A 1086 -39.25 -49.78 -130.18
C ASN A 1086 -40.31 -50.90 -130.28
N GLY A 1087 -39.90 -52.13 -129.95
CA GLY A 1087 -40.76 -53.32 -129.98
C GLY A 1087 -40.90 -54.02 -131.33
N ALA A 1088 -40.32 -53.49 -132.42
CA ALA A 1088 -40.29 -54.17 -133.71
C ALA A 1088 -39.31 -55.36 -133.72
N SER A 1089 -39.64 -56.43 -134.47
CA SER A 1089 -38.74 -57.58 -134.64
C SER A 1089 -37.46 -57.16 -135.36
N ALA A 1090 -36.32 -57.62 -134.88
CA ALA A 1090 -35.03 -57.34 -135.51
C ALA A 1090 -34.90 -57.90 -136.94
N SER A 1091 -35.76 -58.87 -137.31
CA SER A 1091 -35.89 -59.35 -138.69
C SER A 1091 -36.38 -58.28 -139.68
N VAL A 1092 -36.94 -57.16 -139.19
CA VAL A 1092 -37.35 -56.02 -140.00
C VAL A 1092 -36.14 -55.14 -140.35
N LEU A 1093 -35.03 -55.19 -139.61
CA LEU A 1093 -33.87 -54.37 -139.90
C LEU A 1093 -33.29 -54.74 -141.28
N ARG A 1094 -32.99 -53.70 -142.05
CA ARG A 1094 -32.32 -53.77 -143.34
C ARG A 1094 -31.09 -52.89 -143.27
N THR A 1095 -30.04 -53.38 -143.89
CA THR A 1095 -28.80 -52.64 -144.09
C THR A 1095 -28.52 -52.65 -145.58
N ALA A 1096 -28.16 -51.50 -146.13
CA ALA A 1096 -27.83 -51.39 -147.55
C ALA A 1096 -26.56 -50.57 -147.74
N ASP A 1097 -25.71 -51.07 -148.65
CA ASP A 1097 -24.61 -50.30 -149.21
C ASP A 1097 -25.19 -49.29 -150.20
N THR A 1098 -24.81 -48.03 -150.03
CA THR A 1098 -25.26 -46.93 -150.89
C THR A 1098 -24.12 -45.94 -151.09
N LEU A 1099 -24.33 -45.02 -152.02
CA LEU A 1099 -23.52 -43.82 -152.17
C LEU A 1099 -24.27 -42.62 -151.62
N VAL A 1100 -23.64 -41.84 -150.75
CA VAL A 1100 -24.09 -40.49 -150.37
C VAL A 1100 -23.07 -39.52 -150.94
N ASN A 1101 -23.52 -38.63 -151.84
CA ASN A 1101 -22.64 -37.69 -152.55
C ASN A 1101 -21.43 -38.37 -153.24
N GLY A 1102 -21.65 -39.57 -153.77
CA GLY A 1102 -20.61 -40.36 -154.45
C GLY A 1102 -19.63 -41.09 -153.53
N GLN A 1103 -19.80 -41.01 -152.21
CA GLN A 1103 -18.99 -41.75 -151.25
C GLN A 1103 -19.76 -42.91 -150.62
N HIS A 1104 -19.04 -43.97 -150.28
CA HIS A 1104 -19.62 -45.16 -149.66
C HIS A 1104 -20.25 -44.82 -148.31
N ALA A 1105 -21.48 -45.29 -148.12
CA ALA A 1105 -22.24 -45.15 -146.89
C ALA A 1105 -23.06 -46.42 -146.65
N VAL A 1106 -23.30 -46.70 -145.38
CA VAL A 1106 -24.14 -47.82 -144.96
C VAL A 1106 -25.38 -47.26 -144.30
N THR A 1107 -26.55 -47.58 -144.84
CA THR A 1107 -27.81 -47.25 -144.19
C THR A 1107 -28.26 -48.40 -143.31
N ILE A 1108 -28.89 -48.05 -142.19
CA ILE A 1108 -29.48 -48.98 -141.24
C ILE A 1108 -30.92 -48.51 -141.01
N TYR A 1109 -31.90 -49.29 -141.46
CA TYR A 1109 -33.29 -48.85 -141.51
C TYR A 1109 -34.29 -50.00 -141.34
N GLY A 1110 -35.55 -49.67 -141.08
CA GLY A 1110 -36.62 -50.66 -140.99
C GLY A 1110 -37.17 -51.03 -142.36
N GLY A 1111 -37.23 -52.33 -142.70
CA GLY A 1111 -37.70 -52.83 -143.99
C GLY A 1111 -39.16 -52.54 -144.32
N THR A 1112 -39.99 -52.20 -143.33
CA THR A 1112 -41.37 -51.73 -143.53
C THR A 1112 -41.49 -50.23 -143.76
N SER A 1113 -40.41 -49.47 -143.53
CA SER A 1113 -40.38 -48.01 -143.70
C SER A 1113 -38.97 -47.57 -144.11
N PRO A 1114 -38.62 -47.64 -145.41
CA PRO A 1114 -37.28 -47.29 -145.91
C PRO A 1114 -36.98 -45.78 -145.83
N THR A 1115 -37.70 -45.03 -145.01
CA THR A 1115 -37.64 -43.57 -144.89
C THR A 1115 -37.14 -43.09 -143.53
N ALA A 1116 -36.83 -44.00 -142.59
CA ALA A 1116 -36.26 -43.66 -141.29
C ALA A 1116 -35.14 -44.63 -140.91
N GLY A 1117 -34.07 -44.11 -140.34
CA GLY A 1117 -32.88 -44.91 -140.04
C GLY A 1117 -31.62 -44.09 -139.82
N VAL A 1118 -30.54 -44.79 -139.52
CA VAL A 1118 -29.22 -44.16 -139.38
C VAL A 1118 -28.45 -44.37 -140.66
N VAL A 1119 -27.80 -43.32 -141.13
CA VAL A 1119 -26.85 -43.38 -142.23
C VAL A 1119 -25.47 -43.18 -141.67
N LEU A 1120 -24.68 -44.24 -141.73
CA LEU A 1120 -23.26 -44.19 -141.45
C LEU A 1120 -22.56 -43.66 -142.69
N THR A 1121 -22.07 -42.44 -142.58
CA THR A 1121 -21.41 -41.71 -143.66
C THR A 1121 -19.91 -41.60 -143.41
N GLY A 1122 -19.12 -41.45 -144.48
CA GLY A 1122 -17.66 -41.39 -144.37
C GLY A 1122 -17.02 -42.72 -143.97
N LEU A 1123 -17.67 -43.84 -144.31
CA LEU A 1123 -17.11 -45.18 -144.12
C LEU A 1123 -16.10 -45.52 -145.22
N ASP A 1124 -15.11 -46.35 -144.90
CA ASP A 1124 -14.22 -46.95 -145.91
C ASP A 1124 -15.06 -47.85 -146.86
N SER A 1125 -14.70 -47.88 -148.15
CA SER A 1125 -15.38 -48.72 -149.15
C SER A 1125 -15.41 -50.23 -148.82
N SER A 1126 -14.49 -50.70 -147.98
CA SER A 1126 -14.45 -52.07 -147.47
C SER A 1126 -15.45 -52.32 -146.33
N MET A 1127 -15.95 -51.28 -145.65
CA MET A 1127 -16.91 -51.40 -144.55
C MET A 1127 -18.34 -51.45 -145.07
N THR A 1128 -18.73 -52.61 -145.58
CA THR A 1128 -20.05 -52.82 -146.21
C THR A 1128 -21.15 -53.14 -145.21
N ALA A 1129 -22.40 -52.96 -145.63
CA ALA A 1129 -23.61 -53.37 -144.92
C ALA A 1129 -23.58 -54.88 -144.58
N SER A 1130 -22.96 -55.69 -145.43
CA SER A 1130 -22.74 -57.12 -145.16
C SER A 1130 -21.80 -57.35 -143.97
N ILE A 1131 -20.68 -56.61 -143.92
CA ILE A 1131 -19.71 -56.70 -142.82
C ILE A 1131 -20.32 -56.17 -141.53
N LEU A 1132 -21.04 -55.04 -141.58
CA LEU A 1132 -21.77 -54.52 -140.43
C LEU A 1132 -22.74 -55.57 -139.86
N ARG A 1133 -23.51 -56.23 -140.72
CA ARG A 1133 -24.53 -57.21 -140.30
C ARG A 1133 -23.95 -58.53 -139.77
N SER A 1134 -22.84 -59.01 -140.34
CA SER A 1134 -22.26 -60.32 -140.00
C SER A 1134 -21.22 -60.26 -138.88
N GLY A 1135 -20.53 -59.14 -138.70
CA GLY A 1135 -19.40 -59.00 -137.76
C GLY A 1135 -19.60 -57.98 -136.63
N HIS A 1136 -20.50 -57.01 -136.77
CA HIS A 1136 -20.56 -55.83 -135.90
C HIS A 1136 -21.95 -55.52 -135.35
N THR A 1137 -22.92 -56.42 -135.58
CA THR A 1137 -24.30 -56.25 -135.11
C THR A 1137 -24.63 -57.31 -134.07
N SER A 1138 -25.03 -56.87 -132.88
CA SER A 1138 -25.58 -57.73 -131.83
C SER A 1138 -27.01 -57.32 -131.51
N ILE A 1139 -27.89 -58.30 -131.32
CA ILE A 1139 -29.33 -58.06 -131.16
C ILE A 1139 -29.75 -58.68 -129.83
N ALA A 1140 -30.25 -57.86 -128.92
CA ALA A 1140 -30.72 -58.32 -127.61
C ALA A 1140 -31.87 -57.44 -127.11
N ASN A 1141 -32.93 -58.07 -126.61
CA ASN A 1141 -34.01 -57.41 -125.87
C ASN A 1141 -34.69 -56.23 -126.58
N GLY A 1142 -34.89 -56.32 -127.91
CA GLY A 1142 -35.50 -55.24 -128.70
C GLY A 1142 -34.55 -54.08 -129.03
N TYR A 1143 -33.27 -54.19 -128.67
CA TYR A 1143 -32.21 -53.29 -129.08
C TYR A 1143 -31.24 -54.00 -130.03
N VAL A 1144 -30.67 -53.22 -130.93
CA VAL A 1144 -29.58 -53.61 -131.81
C VAL A 1144 -28.39 -52.75 -131.45
N THR A 1145 -27.34 -53.37 -130.92
CA THR A 1145 -26.08 -52.66 -130.70
C THR A 1145 -25.17 -52.96 -131.86
N ILE A 1146 -24.79 -51.89 -132.55
CA ILE A 1146 -23.79 -51.91 -133.58
C ILE A 1146 -22.51 -51.40 -132.94
N THR A 1147 -21.45 -52.19 -133.05
CA THR A 1147 -20.14 -51.84 -132.50
C THR A 1147 -19.14 -51.74 -133.62
#